data_AF-A0AA95SDM4-F1
#
_entry.id   AF-A0AA95SDM4-F1
#
_cell.length_a   1.000
_cell.length_b   1.000
_cell.length_c   1.000
_cell.angle_alpha   90.00
_cell.angle_beta   90.00
_cell.angle_gamma   90.00
#
_symmetry.space_group_name_H-M   'P 1'
#
loop_
_entity.id
_entity.type
_entity.pdbx_description
1 polymer ?
#
loop_
_entity_poly.entity_id
_entity_poly.type
_entity_poly.pdbx_seq_one_letter_code
_entity_poly.pdbx_strand_id
1 'polypeptide(L)'
;MKIKKSLVIMQQLGKVTKAMADEVEKLEKFLNQSKVNSLKTRISEGDIPLNELDKMVEYIHRDFEELQQMDIFWNNCSEVEKKVILLLQQKTANNELTLSDYWVDLLKNSAYIHWIDQTEKRNPQVQKISTNEFSRIRESFAALIEEKRKVGTQFLIHNLTKKVETVQNQHSRNIRELKHQVGKKKQVWPLRRLVNQFAGNGLVDILPVWLASPEIVSSIFPLQEGLFDLVIFDEASQCTVESGIPAVYRAKQVIIAGDEKQLPPYNLFQSSFVNDDDDEEEYDTDESTSLLNLAKRRFSEKLLQWHYRSKYEELINYSNHAFYNGHVQIAPNVVPFKNPPAIKWKKVNGRWINQSNEVEAIEVVAILKDILINQPGKTVGIITFNSKQQTKIQDQIDKLLGEDEVFSAVYNQMLTRDLDERVFVKNIENVQGDERDIILFSIAYAKNEEGKVYNRFGMLNQKGGENRLNVAVTRAKEGITVVSSIEPEELNVANTSQMGPKLLKAYLKYVRAVSNSQVDQINAVVQEVNENVNTHVQVKELHFDSPFEEQVYHQLRNLGYEVTTQVGMSGYRIDMAIVHPHDSSRYILGIECDGAMYHSTTNAKERDVYRQRFLESRGWTIERIWSRNWWRNSSAEIERIDQKVKELLKRDVVRERVVK
;
A
#
# COMPACT_ATOMS: atom_id res chain seq x y z
N MET A 1 -98.97 22.96 34.51
CA MET A 1 -97.89 23.94 34.82
C MET A 1 -96.58 23.68 34.08
N LYS A 2 -96.04 22.45 34.01
CA LYS A 2 -94.74 22.17 33.36
C LYS A 2 -94.70 22.57 31.87
N ILE A 3 -95.74 22.28 31.09
CA ILE A 3 -95.81 22.60 29.65
C ILE A 3 -95.76 24.13 29.39
N LYS A 4 -96.45 24.94 30.21
CA LYS A 4 -96.45 26.40 30.06
C LYS A 4 -95.06 27.00 30.34
N LYS A 5 -94.31 26.46 31.33
CA LYS A 5 -92.91 26.86 31.56
C LYS A 5 -92.01 26.47 30.40
N SER A 6 -92.16 25.26 29.85
CA SER A 6 -91.38 24.80 28.70
C SER A 6 -91.61 25.65 27.43
N LEU A 7 -92.86 26.05 27.15
CA LEU A 7 -93.18 26.92 26.01
C LEU A 7 -92.59 28.33 26.14
N VAL A 8 -92.59 28.91 27.35
CA VAL A 8 -91.94 30.21 27.60
C VAL A 8 -90.42 30.12 27.44
N ILE A 9 -89.80 29.04 27.92
CA ILE A 9 -88.35 28.80 27.75
C ILE A 9 -88.00 28.61 26.27
N MET A 10 -88.80 27.87 25.50
CA MET A 10 -88.61 27.74 24.04
C MET A 10 -88.72 29.09 23.32
N GLN A 11 -89.69 29.93 23.68
CA GLN A 11 -89.83 31.26 23.09
C GLN A 11 -88.65 32.19 23.45
N GLN A 12 -88.11 32.07 24.67
CA GLN A 12 -86.90 32.81 25.08
C GLN A 12 -85.66 32.32 24.34
N LEU A 13 -85.46 31.00 24.23
CA LEU A 13 -84.37 30.39 23.46
C LEU A 13 -84.41 30.79 21.99
N GLY A 14 -85.59 30.77 21.36
CA GLY A 14 -85.77 31.20 19.97
C GLY A 14 -85.40 32.67 19.71
N LYS A 15 -85.56 33.56 20.71
CA LYS A 15 -85.09 34.95 20.61
C LYS A 15 -83.57 35.04 20.71
N VAL A 16 -82.94 34.22 21.56
CA VAL A 16 -81.48 34.21 21.74
C VAL A 16 -80.77 33.62 20.52
N THR A 17 -81.26 32.50 19.96
CA THR A 17 -80.68 31.93 18.73
C THR A 17 -80.80 32.86 17.54
N LYS A 18 -81.91 33.62 17.43
CA LYS A 18 -82.03 34.66 16.41
C LYS A 18 -81.00 35.77 16.58
N ALA A 19 -80.82 36.28 17.80
CA ALA A 19 -79.81 37.30 18.07
C ALA A 19 -78.38 36.81 17.79
N MET A 20 -78.07 35.54 18.08
CA MET A 20 -76.77 34.93 17.76
C MET A 20 -76.56 34.80 16.24
N ALA A 21 -77.59 34.40 15.48
CA ALA A 21 -77.50 34.32 14.02
C ALA A 21 -77.25 35.70 13.39
N ASP A 22 -77.89 36.76 13.92
CA ASP A 22 -77.70 38.14 13.47
C ASP A 22 -76.26 38.65 13.77
N GLU A 23 -75.65 38.23 14.89
CA GLU A 23 -74.24 38.57 15.18
C GLU A 23 -73.25 37.83 14.27
N VAL A 24 -73.50 36.55 13.98
CA VAL A 24 -72.67 35.76 13.06
C VAL A 24 -72.72 36.31 11.63
N GLU A 25 -73.82 36.95 11.23
CA GLU A 25 -73.92 37.67 9.94
C GLU A 25 -72.88 38.77 9.78
N LYS A 26 -72.49 39.45 10.87
CA LYS A 26 -71.48 40.50 10.81
C LYS A 26 -70.10 39.98 10.41
N LEU A 27 -69.85 38.67 10.57
CA LEU A 27 -68.58 38.03 10.21
C LEU A 27 -68.40 37.84 8.70
N GLU A 28 -69.42 38.07 7.87
CA GLU A 28 -69.32 37.98 6.39
C GLU A 28 -68.28 38.95 5.82
N LYS A 29 -67.94 40.02 6.56
CA LYS A 29 -66.88 40.96 6.17
C LYS A 29 -65.47 40.36 6.25
N PHE A 30 -65.29 39.33 7.06
CA PHE A 30 -63.97 38.75 7.38
C PHE A 30 -63.84 37.29 6.97
N LEU A 31 -64.96 36.60 6.73
CA LEU A 31 -65.01 35.18 6.43
C LEU A 31 -65.75 34.92 5.12
N ASN A 32 -65.41 33.80 4.48
CA ASN A 32 -66.12 33.34 3.29
C ASN A 32 -67.62 33.14 3.57
N GLN A 33 -68.45 33.62 2.65
CA GLN A 33 -69.91 33.57 2.75
C GLN A 33 -70.45 32.16 3.05
N SER A 34 -69.85 31.13 2.45
CA SER A 34 -70.25 29.73 2.66
C SER A 34 -70.04 29.27 4.11
N LYS A 35 -68.97 29.73 4.75
CA LYS A 35 -68.63 29.40 6.14
C LYS A 35 -69.59 30.10 7.10
N VAL A 36 -69.91 31.36 6.85
CA VAL A 36 -70.86 32.12 7.68
C VAL A 36 -72.28 31.55 7.59
N ASN A 37 -72.74 31.20 6.39
CA ASN A 37 -74.03 30.55 6.20
C ASN A 37 -74.11 29.20 6.95
N SER A 38 -73.03 28.41 6.93
CA SER A 38 -72.96 27.16 7.69
C SER A 38 -73.11 27.36 9.20
N LEU A 39 -72.44 28.38 9.77
CA LEU A 39 -72.53 28.71 11.19
C LEU A 39 -73.94 29.19 11.58
N LYS A 40 -74.59 30.01 10.74
CA LYS A 40 -75.99 30.43 10.97
C LYS A 40 -76.95 29.24 11.02
N THR A 41 -76.84 28.31 10.07
CA THR A 41 -77.68 27.11 10.02
C THR A 41 -77.50 26.28 11.29
N ARG A 42 -76.26 26.03 11.71
CA ARG A 42 -75.97 25.26 12.94
C ARG A 42 -76.56 25.90 14.20
N ILE A 43 -76.43 27.23 14.35
CA ILE A 43 -77.02 27.96 15.48
C ILE A 43 -78.55 27.88 15.45
N SER A 44 -79.16 27.92 14.27
CA SER A 44 -80.62 27.79 14.14
C SER A 44 -81.14 26.39 14.51
N GLU A 45 -80.31 25.36 14.32
CA GLU A 45 -80.58 23.96 14.69
C GLU A 45 -80.25 23.66 16.17
N GLY A 46 -79.71 24.64 16.91
CA GLY A 46 -79.39 24.53 18.34
C GLY A 46 -77.98 24.03 18.64
N ASP A 47 -77.12 23.86 17.64
CA ASP A 47 -75.69 23.57 17.78
C ASP A 47 -74.89 24.89 17.80
N ILE A 48 -74.37 25.27 18.98
CA ILE A 48 -73.57 26.49 19.16
C ILE A 48 -72.09 26.10 19.04
N PRO A 49 -71.38 26.47 17.95
CA PRO A 49 -70.04 25.98 17.66
C PRO A 49 -68.95 26.76 18.43
N LEU A 50 -69.05 26.80 19.76
CA LEU A 50 -68.16 27.56 20.64
C LEU A 50 -66.69 27.19 20.42
N ASN A 51 -66.35 25.89 20.41
CA ASN A 51 -64.97 25.44 20.20
C ASN A 51 -64.38 25.86 18.85
N GLU A 52 -65.20 25.97 17.79
CA GLU A 52 -64.72 26.40 16.49
C GLU A 52 -64.46 27.91 16.50
N LEU A 53 -65.37 28.68 17.10
CA LEU A 53 -65.21 30.13 17.23
C LEU A 53 -64.03 30.51 18.15
N ASP A 54 -63.84 29.80 19.27
CA ASP A 54 -62.72 30.02 20.19
C ASP A 54 -61.39 29.75 19.51
N LYS A 55 -61.28 28.67 18.73
CA LYS A 55 -60.08 28.38 17.92
C LYS A 55 -59.83 29.45 16.87
N MET A 56 -60.88 29.97 16.23
CA MET A 56 -60.72 31.05 15.26
C MET A 56 -60.19 32.32 15.93
N VAL A 57 -60.68 32.66 17.10
CA VAL A 57 -60.18 33.79 17.91
C VAL A 57 -58.73 33.54 18.33
N GLU A 58 -58.38 32.33 18.76
CA GLU A 58 -57.03 31.95 19.13
C GLU A 58 -56.05 32.06 17.95
N TYR A 59 -56.42 31.57 16.77
CA TYR A 59 -55.58 31.67 15.57
C TYR A 59 -55.43 33.11 15.08
N ILE A 60 -56.50 33.91 15.14
CA ILE A 60 -56.38 35.33 14.82
C ILE A 60 -55.44 35.99 15.84
N HIS A 61 -55.58 35.76 17.14
CA HIS A 61 -54.67 36.38 18.10
C HIS A 61 -53.21 35.92 17.98
N ARG A 62 -52.98 34.65 17.63
CA ARG A 62 -51.64 34.11 17.52
C ARG A 62 -50.94 34.52 16.23
N ASP A 63 -51.65 34.44 15.10
CA ASP A 63 -51.02 34.45 13.78
C ASP A 63 -51.30 35.75 12.99
N PHE A 64 -52.17 36.64 13.47
CA PHE A 64 -52.59 37.81 12.69
C PHE A 64 -51.48 38.81 12.39
N GLU A 65 -50.57 39.09 13.35
CA GLU A 65 -49.44 39.98 13.08
C GLU A 65 -48.50 39.40 12.01
N GLU A 66 -48.25 38.10 12.04
CA GLU A 66 -47.40 37.41 11.05
C GLU A 66 -48.07 37.40 9.67
N LEU A 67 -49.38 37.12 9.61
CA LEU A 67 -50.15 37.19 8.36
C LEU A 67 -50.12 38.60 7.77
N GLN A 68 -50.29 39.63 8.61
CA GLN A 68 -50.21 41.02 8.17
C GLN A 68 -48.82 41.38 7.68
N GLN A 69 -47.76 40.93 8.37
CA GLN A 69 -46.39 41.13 7.89
C GLN A 69 -46.13 40.43 6.57
N MET A 70 -46.69 39.23 6.36
CA MET A 70 -46.56 38.49 5.11
C MET A 70 -47.27 39.20 3.95
N ASP A 71 -48.46 39.77 4.19
CA ASP A 71 -49.17 40.59 3.21
C ASP A 71 -48.41 41.88 2.88
N ILE A 72 -47.85 42.55 3.89
CA ILE A 72 -47.01 43.75 3.69
C ILE A 72 -45.76 43.38 2.88
N PHE A 73 -45.10 42.28 3.22
CA PHE A 73 -43.93 41.78 2.50
C PHE A 73 -44.28 41.49 1.05
N TRP A 74 -45.36 40.72 0.80
CA TRP A 74 -45.83 40.40 -0.54
C TRP A 74 -46.14 41.66 -1.36
N ASN A 75 -46.80 42.65 -0.77
CA ASN A 75 -47.14 43.90 -1.45
C ASN A 75 -45.89 44.73 -1.79
N ASN A 76 -44.86 44.68 -0.95
CA ASN A 76 -43.59 45.38 -1.15
C ASN A 76 -42.60 44.63 -2.06
N CYS A 77 -42.83 43.35 -2.35
CA CYS A 77 -42.00 42.57 -3.26
C CYS A 77 -42.06 43.11 -4.71
N SER A 78 -40.91 43.11 -5.37
CA SER A 78 -40.76 43.34 -6.80
C SER A 78 -41.38 42.22 -7.63
N GLU A 79 -41.64 42.50 -8.92
CA GLU A 79 -42.19 41.53 -9.87
C GLU A 79 -41.30 40.28 -10.04
N VAL A 80 -40.00 40.42 -9.87
CA VAL A 80 -39.06 39.29 -9.92
C VAL A 80 -39.21 38.42 -8.68
N GLU A 81 -39.27 39.02 -7.49
CA GLU A 81 -39.45 38.30 -6.23
C GLU A 81 -40.79 37.56 -6.20
N LYS A 82 -41.88 38.20 -6.64
CA LYS A 82 -43.21 37.55 -6.75
C LYS A 82 -43.18 36.35 -7.69
N LYS A 83 -42.53 36.47 -8.85
CA LYS A 83 -42.37 35.34 -9.80
C LYS A 83 -41.57 34.19 -9.20
N VAL A 84 -40.50 34.50 -8.47
CA VAL A 84 -39.68 33.47 -7.80
C VAL A 84 -40.50 32.77 -6.72
N ILE A 85 -41.24 33.50 -5.88
CA ILE A 85 -42.10 32.91 -4.83
C ILE A 85 -43.15 31.97 -5.44
N LEU A 86 -43.83 32.39 -6.52
CA LEU A 86 -44.83 31.56 -7.20
C LEU A 86 -44.23 30.31 -7.86
N LEU A 87 -43.02 30.41 -8.45
CA LEU A 87 -42.32 29.25 -9.01
C LEU A 87 -41.86 28.28 -7.92
N LEU A 88 -41.47 28.79 -6.75
CA LEU A 88 -41.06 27.97 -5.62
C LEU A 88 -42.24 27.23 -4.97
N GLN A 89 -43.43 27.85 -4.91
CA GLN A 89 -44.66 27.18 -4.45
C GLN A 89 -45.03 25.96 -5.31
N GLN A 90 -44.60 25.92 -6.58
CA GLN A 90 -44.85 24.79 -7.48
C GLN A 90 -43.88 23.61 -7.28
N LYS A 91 -42.76 23.80 -6.55
CA LYS A 91 -41.83 22.71 -6.24
C LYS A 91 -42.29 21.97 -4.99
N THR A 92 -42.57 20.67 -5.13
CA THR A 92 -42.84 19.78 -4.00
C THR A 92 -41.63 19.69 -3.07
N ALA A 93 -41.84 19.94 -1.79
CA ALA A 93 -40.83 19.77 -0.74
C ALA A 93 -40.46 18.28 -0.58
N ASN A 94 -39.16 17.97 -0.61
CA ASN A 94 -38.65 16.74 0.00
C ASN A 94 -38.63 16.97 1.52
N ASN A 95 -39.44 16.19 2.25
CA ASN A 95 -39.83 16.39 3.66
C ASN A 95 -38.75 16.04 4.71
N GLU A 96 -37.46 16.35 4.49
CA GLU A 96 -36.42 16.04 5.50
C GLU A 96 -35.75 17.26 6.14
N LEU A 97 -35.89 18.47 5.58
CA LEU A 97 -35.27 19.68 6.11
C LEU A 97 -36.30 20.79 6.35
N THR A 98 -36.14 21.55 7.43
CA THR A 98 -36.94 22.77 7.63
C THR A 98 -36.55 23.79 6.54
N LEU A 99 -37.51 24.63 6.12
CA LEU A 99 -37.27 25.63 5.06
C LEU A 99 -36.08 26.53 5.41
N SER A 100 -35.92 26.86 6.70
CA SER A 100 -34.80 27.68 7.21
C SER A 100 -33.44 27.02 6.98
N ASP A 101 -33.30 25.73 7.32
CA ASP A 101 -32.04 25.01 7.13
C ASP A 101 -31.69 24.87 5.65
N TYR A 102 -32.69 24.62 4.81
CA TYR A 102 -32.53 24.57 3.36
C TYR A 102 -32.00 25.90 2.79
N TRP A 103 -32.51 27.05 3.26
CA TRP A 103 -32.02 28.37 2.84
C TRP A 103 -30.57 28.62 3.26
N VAL A 104 -30.20 28.23 4.48
CA VAL A 104 -28.83 28.36 4.99
C VAL A 104 -27.87 27.54 4.13
N ASP A 105 -28.22 26.31 3.80
CA ASP A 105 -27.36 25.43 2.99
C ASP A 105 -27.29 25.89 1.53
N LEU A 106 -28.39 26.41 0.97
CA LEU A 106 -28.38 27.00 -0.37
C LEU A 106 -27.47 28.23 -0.44
N LEU A 107 -27.51 29.11 0.56
CA LEU A 107 -26.64 30.29 0.64
C LEU A 107 -25.17 29.88 0.78
N LYS A 108 -24.86 28.94 1.68
CA LYS A 108 -23.50 28.40 1.83
C LYS A 108 -22.98 27.82 0.53
N ASN A 109 -23.78 27.00 -0.15
CA ASN A 109 -23.40 26.38 -1.43
C ASN A 109 -23.14 27.45 -2.50
N SER A 110 -24.01 28.46 -2.62
CA SER A 110 -23.81 29.58 -3.55
C SER A 110 -22.52 30.35 -3.26
N ALA A 111 -22.23 30.61 -1.98
CA ALA A 111 -20.98 31.25 -1.57
C ALA A 111 -19.74 30.40 -1.91
N TYR A 112 -19.79 29.08 -1.67
CA TYR A 112 -18.71 28.16 -2.03
C TYR A 112 -18.48 28.09 -3.55
N ILE A 113 -19.55 27.97 -4.34
CA ILE A 113 -19.46 27.99 -5.81
C ILE A 113 -18.82 29.29 -6.29
N HIS A 114 -19.26 30.44 -5.76
CA HIS A 114 -18.66 31.73 -6.12
C HIS A 114 -17.17 31.79 -5.75
N TRP A 115 -16.79 31.26 -4.59
CA TRP A 115 -15.40 31.24 -4.15
C TRP A 115 -14.53 30.34 -5.03
N ILE A 116 -15.04 29.16 -5.41
CA ILE A 116 -14.38 28.27 -6.39
C ILE A 116 -14.18 29.02 -7.71
N ASP A 117 -15.22 29.66 -8.26
CA ASP A 117 -15.15 30.43 -9.51
C ASP A 117 -14.10 31.56 -9.45
N GLN A 118 -14.07 32.33 -8.35
CA GLN A 118 -13.07 33.38 -8.17
C GLN A 118 -11.65 32.82 -8.07
N THR A 119 -11.49 31.70 -7.38
CA THR A 119 -10.19 31.03 -7.22
C THR A 119 -9.68 30.49 -8.55
N GLU A 120 -10.56 29.90 -9.37
CA GLU A 120 -10.24 29.42 -10.70
C GLU A 120 -9.90 30.55 -11.67
N LYS A 121 -10.62 31.68 -11.61
CA LYS A 121 -10.29 32.88 -12.40
C LYS A 121 -8.90 33.42 -12.06
N ARG A 122 -8.54 33.42 -10.78
CA ARG A 122 -7.20 33.82 -10.31
C ARG A 122 -6.12 32.81 -10.69
N ASN A 123 -6.47 31.52 -10.77
CA ASN A 123 -5.54 30.43 -11.05
C ASN A 123 -6.00 29.57 -12.24
N PRO A 124 -5.88 30.05 -13.50
CA PRO A 124 -6.37 29.33 -14.69
C PRO A 124 -5.76 27.93 -14.87
N GLN A 125 -4.58 27.67 -14.28
CA GLN A 125 -3.94 26.34 -14.33
C GLN A 125 -4.78 25.26 -13.64
N VAL A 126 -5.56 25.61 -12.60
CA VAL A 126 -6.46 24.68 -11.90
C VAL A 126 -7.61 24.24 -12.82
N GLN A 127 -7.96 25.07 -13.81
CA GLN A 127 -9.01 24.75 -14.76
C GLN A 127 -8.66 23.59 -15.72
N LYS A 128 -7.37 23.32 -15.92
CA LYS A 128 -6.89 22.29 -16.84
C LYS A 128 -7.16 20.87 -16.36
N ILE A 129 -7.30 20.67 -15.04
CA ILE A 129 -7.56 19.37 -14.41
C ILE A 129 -8.88 18.77 -14.92
N SER A 130 -9.87 19.61 -15.28
CA SER A 130 -11.18 19.12 -15.75
C SER A 130 -11.29 18.79 -17.22
N THR A 131 -10.15 18.65 -17.89
CA THR A 131 -10.14 18.42 -19.32
C THR A 131 -9.20 17.27 -19.63
N ASN A 132 -9.42 16.61 -20.77
CA ASN A 132 -8.48 15.63 -21.31
C ASN A 132 -7.05 16.20 -21.49
N GLU A 133 -6.87 17.52 -21.37
CA GLU A 133 -5.56 18.17 -21.35
C GLU A 133 -4.67 17.66 -20.21
N PHE A 134 -5.19 17.46 -18.99
CA PHE A 134 -4.35 17.00 -17.87
C PHE A 134 -3.87 15.56 -18.08
N SER A 135 -4.74 14.68 -18.60
CA SER A 135 -4.35 13.33 -19.02
C SER A 135 -3.26 13.37 -20.09
N ARG A 136 -3.40 14.22 -21.12
CA ARG A 136 -2.36 14.41 -22.16
C ARG A 136 -1.04 14.93 -21.59
N ILE A 137 -1.08 15.87 -20.64
CA ILE A 137 0.13 16.38 -19.97
C ILE A 137 0.83 15.25 -19.21
N ARG A 138 0.08 14.42 -18.48
CA ARG A 138 0.64 13.27 -17.74
C ARG A 138 1.26 12.24 -18.68
N GLU A 139 0.57 11.88 -19.75
CA GLU A 139 1.07 10.94 -20.76
C GLU A 139 2.33 11.48 -21.45
N SER A 140 2.31 12.76 -21.85
CA SER A 140 3.47 13.44 -22.42
C SER A 140 4.65 13.46 -21.44
N PHE A 141 4.40 13.77 -20.17
CA PHE A 141 5.43 13.75 -19.14
C PHE A 141 6.03 12.36 -18.94
N ALA A 142 5.20 11.31 -18.91
CA ALA A 142 5.64 9.93 -18.82
C ALA A 142 6.51 9.51 -20.03
N ALA A 143 6.17 9.97 -21.23
CA ALA A 143 6.95 9.74 -22.45
C ALA A 143 8.29 10.50 -22.44
N LEU A 144 8.28 11.78 -22.05
CA LEU A 144 9.49 12.61 -21.94
C LEU A 144 10.48 12.08 -20.90
N ILE A 145 10.00 11.44 -19.84
CA ILE A 145 10.88 10.78 -18.86
C ILE A 145 11.66 9.63 -19.51
N GLU A 146 11.00 8.85 -20.38
CA GLU A 146 11.63 7.74 -21.09
C GLU A 146 12.58 8.25 -22.18
N GLU A 147 12.19 9.29 -22.91
CA GLU A 147 13.05 9.96 -23.88
C GLU A 147 14.30 10.54 -23.22
N LYS A 148 14.15 11.22 -22.07
CA LYS A 148 15.28 11.73 -21.27
C LYS A 148 16.24 10.60 -20.89
N ARG A 149 15.73 9.41 -20.55
CA ARG A 149 16.59 8.25 -20.22
C ARG A 149 17.43 7.84 -21.42
N LYS A 150 16.82 7.76 -22.61
CA LYS A 150 17.52 7.40 -23.87
C LYS A 150 18.56 8.44 -24.27
N VAL A 151 18.19 9.72 -24.28
CA VAL A 151 19.09 10.83 -24.61
C VAL A 151 20.21 10.96 -23.58
N GLY A 152 19.91 10.74 -22.30
CA GLY A 152 20.89 10.74 -21.21
C GLY A 152 22.00 9.71 -21.43
N THR A 153 21.67 8.49 -21.85
CA THR A 153 22.66 7.46 -22.19
C THR A 153 23.57 7.92 -23.34
N GLN A 154 23.00 8.49 -24.40
CA GLN A 154 23.79 9.00 -25.53
C GLN A 154 24.71 10.15 -25.11
N PHE A 155 24.22 11.07 -24.29
CA PHE A 155 25.00 12.17 -23.73
C PHE A 155 26.17 11.67 -22.87
N LEU A 156 25.95 10.66 -22.03
CA LEU A 156 26.99 10.04 -21.21
C LEU A 156 28.08 9.38 -22.07
N ILE A 157 27.69 8.64 -23.12
CA ILE A 157 28.63 8.03 -24.07
C ILE A 157 29.46 9.13 -24.75
N HIS A 158 28.82 10.18 -25.27
CA HIS A 158 29.51 11.29 -25.91
C HIS A 158 30.52 11.98 -24.98
N ASN A 159 30.11 12.26 -23.74
CA ASN A 159 30.99 12.87 -22.74
C ASN A 159 32.18 11.97 -22.39
N LEU A 160 31.95 10.65 -22.26
CA LEU A 160 33.03 9.70 -22.02
C LEU A 160 34.02 9.69 -23.19
N THR A 161 33.55 9.62 -24.44
CA THR A 161 34.40 9.68 -25.63
C THR A 161 35.25 10.95 -25.65
N LYS A 162 34.62 12.12 -25.42
CA LYS A 162 35.32 13.41 -25.37
C LYS A 162 36.35 13.47 -24.23
N LYS A 163 36.02 12.90 -23.06
CA LYS A 163 36.95 12.82 -21.92
C LYS A 163 38.16 11.95 -22.28
N VAL A 164 37.93 10.79 -22.91
CA VAL A 164 39.01 9.90 -23.37
C VAL A 164 39.93 10.61 -24.38
N GLU A 165 39.39 11.34 -25.35
CA GLU A 165 40.18 12.13 -26.30
C GLU A 165 41.02 13.21 -25.59
N THR A 166 40.41 13.91 -24.62
CA THR A 166 41.11 14.95 -23.84
C THR A 166 42.26 14.36 -23.04
N VAL A 167 42.04 13.23 -22.37
CA VAL A 167 43.06 12.52 -21.58
C VAL A 167 44.17 11.97 -22.48
N GLN A 168 43.83 11.47 -23.67
CA GLN A 168 44.83 11.04 -24.65
C GLN A 168 45.75 12.19 -25.09
N ASN A 169 45.22 13.41 -25.20
CA ASN A 169 46.02 14.59 -25.54
C ASN A 169 46.87 15.08 -24.35
N GLN A 170 46.30 15.16 -23.15
CA GLN A 170 46.97 15.67 -21.95
C GLN A 170 48.01 14.69 -21.37
N HIS A 171 47.72 13.37 -21.41
CA HIS A 171 48.54 12.30 -20.85
C HIS A 171 49.06 11.33 -21.91
N SER A 172 49.38 11.83 -23.11
CA SER A 172 49.74 11.00 -24.28
C SER A 172 50.81 9.93 -24.03
N ARG A 173 51.87 10.27 -23.28
CA ARG A 173 52.94 9.33 -22.91
C ARG A 173 52.41 8.21 -22.01
N ASN A 174 51.68 8.56 -20.95
CA ASN A 174 51.15 7.61 -19.97
C ASN A 174 50.12 6.69 -20.61
N ILE A 175 49.26 7.20 -21.49
CA ILE A 175 48.26 6.39 -22.20
C ILE A 175 48.92 5.43 -23.20
N ARG A 176 49.96 5.87 -23.90
CA ARG A 176 50.73 4.98 -24.80
C ARG A 176 51.39 3.85 -24.02
N GLU A 177 51.96 4.17 -22.86
CA GLU A 177 52.56 3.16 -21.98
C GLU A 177 51.51 2.21 -21.41
N LEU A 178 50.38 2.73 -20.90
CA LEU A 178 49.26 1.94 -20.41
C LEU A 178 48.77 0.96 -21.49
N LYS A 179 48.54 1.45 -22.72
CA LYS A 179 48.15 0.62 -23.87
C LYS A 179 49.18 -0.46 -24.18
N HIS A 180 50.47 -0.13 -24.08
CA HIS A 180 51.54 -1.10 -24.24
C HIS A 180 51.53 -2.17 -23.14
N GLN A 181 51.37 -1.79 -21.87
CA GLN A 181 51.35 -2.76 -20.75
C GLN A 181 50.13 -3.69 -20.82
N VAL A 182 48.94 -3.16 -21.13
CA VAL A 182 47.70 -3.96 -21.23
C VAL A 182 47.72 -4.89 -22.46
N GLY A 183 48.46 -4.55 -23.51
CA GLY A 183 48.62 -5.38 -24.72
C GLY A 183 49.62 -6.54 -24.59
N LYS A 184 50.36 -6.65 -23.47
CA LYS A 184 51.36 -7.71 -23.28
C LYS A 184 50.71 -9.07 -23.07
N LYS A 185 51.25 -10.11 -23.74
CA LYS A 185 50.89 -11.52 -23.52
C LYS A 185 51.86 -12.26 -22.58
N LYS A 186 53.02 -11.68 -22.29
CA LYS A 186 54.07 -12.22 -21.41
C LYS A 186 54.62 -11.08 -20.54
N GLN A 187 55.08 -11.41 -19.33
CA GLN A 187 55.56 -10.42 -18.34
C GLN A 187 54.52 -9.33 -18.03
N VAL A 188 53.26 -9.74 -17.86
CA VAL A 188 52.14 -8.85 -17.56
C VAL A 188 52.32 -8.27 -16.16
N TRP A 189 52.08 -6.97 -16.01
CA TRP A 189 52.15 -6.32 -14.70
C TRP A 189 50.99 -6.76 -13.80
N PRO A 190 51.22 -6.97 -12.49
CA PRO A 190 50.13 -7.12 -11.54
C PRO A 190 49.23 -5.89 -11.56
N LEU A 191 47.91 -6.09 -11.38
CA LEU A 191 46.91 -5.01 -11.42
C LEU A 191 47.27 -3.85 -10.48
N ARG A 192 47.68 -4.16 -9.25
CA ARG A 192 48.15 -3.17 -8.26
C ARG A 192 49.26 -2.27 -8.80
N ARG A 193 50.25 -2.83 -9.53
CA ARG A 193 51.35 -2.05 -10.10
C ARG A 193 50.84 -1.11 -11.20
N LEU A 194 49.95 -1.61 -12.05
CA LEU A 194 49.34 -0.83 -13.13
C LEU A 194 48.48 0.31 -12.57
N VAL A 195 47.63 0.03 -11.59
CA VAL A 195 46.78 1.03 -10.93
C VAL A 195 47.64 2.08 -10.22
N ASN A 196 48.63 1.67 -9.41
CA ASN A 196 49.51 2.64 -8.74
C ASN A 196 50.25 3.56 -9.71
N GLN A 197 50.65 3.06 -10.88
CA GLN A 197 51.36 3.86 -11.88
C GLN A 197 50.43 4.84 -12.63
N PHE A 198 49.21 4.40 -12.96
CA PHE A 198 48.37 5.11 -13.92
C PHE A 198 47.10 5.73 -13.32
N ALA A 199 46.72 5.44 -12.06
CA ALA A 199 45.46 5.90 -11.44
C ALA A 199 45.27 7.42 -11.58
N GLY A 200 46.18 8.22 -10.99
CA GLY A 200 46.14 9.69 -11.10
C GLY A 200 46.63 10.26 -12.44
N ASN A 201 46.96 9.40 -13.41
CA ASN A 201 47.60 9.77 -14.68
C ASN A 201 46.72 9.38 -15.89
N GLY A 202 45.41 9.42 -15.72
CA GLY A 202 44.42 9.19 -16.78
C GLY A 202 43.69 7.85 -16.73
N LEU A 203 44.10 6.88 -15.90
CA LEU A 203 43.40 5.58 -15.81
C LEU A 203 41.98 5.75 -15.25
N VAL A 204 41.82 6.46 -14.13
CA VAL A 204 40.50 6.72 -13.53
C VAL A 204 39.67 7.70 -14.36
N ASP A 205 40.29 8.43 -15.28
CA ASP A 205 39.57 9.33 -16.19
C ASP A 205 38.96 8.60 -17.39
N ILE A 206 39.67 7.60 -17.91
CA ILE A 206 39.20 6.75 -19.02
C ILE A 206 38.21 5.69 -18.50
N LEU A 207 38.45 5.17 -17.29
CA LEU A 207 37.56 4.24 -16.60
C LEU A 207 36.99 4.94 -15.35
N PRO A 208 35.90 5.72 -15.49
CA PRO A 208 35.39 6.54 -14.40
C PRO A 208 34.61 5.77 -13.33
N VAL A 209 34.27 4.51 -13.57
CA VAL A 209 33.50 3.67 -12.64
C VAL A 209 34.27 2.40 -12.34
N TRP A 210 34.46 2.12 -11.05
CA TRP A 210 35.11 0.92 -10.54
C TRP A 210 34.20 0.23 -9.53
N LEU A 211 34.04 -1.09 -9.68
CA LEU A 211 33.27 -1.94 -8.78
C LEU A 211 34.25 -2.90 -8.10
N ALA A 212 34.43 -2.77 -6.79
CA ALA A 212 35.38 -3.55 -6.02
C ALA A 212 34.97 -3.59 -4.53
N SER A 213 35.32 -4.67 -3.83
CA SER A 213 35.16 -4.72 -2.38
C SER A 213 36.13 -3.75 -1.67
N PRO A 214 35.85 -3.31 -0.44
CA PRO A 214 36.73 -2.41 0.31
C PRO A 214 38.17 -2.94 0.46
N GLU A 215 38.34 -4.26 0.59
CA GLU A 215 39.64 -4.93 0.68
C GLU A 215 40.39 -4.83 -0.65
N ILE A 216 39.70 -5.08 -1.77
CA ILE A 216 40.27 -4.96 -3.11
C ILE A 216 40.69 -3.51 -3.36
N VAL A 217 39.84 -2.54 -3.03
CA VAL A 217 40.15 -1.11 -3.16
C VAL A 217 41.44 -0.77 -2.41
N SER A 218 41.55 -1.25 -1.17
CA SER A 218 42.73 -1.04 -0.33
C SER A 218 43.99 -1.72 -0.89
N SER A 219 43.84 -2.86 -1.55
CA SER A 219 44.95 -3.61 -2.13
C SER A 219 45.50 -3.01 -3.42
N ILE A 220 44.65 -2.46 -4.30
CA ILE A 220 45.06 -2.05 -5.65
C ILE A 220 45.26 -0.55 -5.82
N PHE A 221 44.52 0.30 -5.09
CA PHE A 221 44.60 1.76 -5.26
C PHE A 221 45.58 2.40 -4.28
N PRO A 222 46.33 3.43 -4.71
CA PRO A 222 47.15 4.21 -3.79
C PRO A 222 46.27 4.88 -2.73
N LEU A 223 46.80 5.02 -1.52
CA LEU A 223 46.13 5.73 -0.43
C LEU A 223 46.34 7.25 -0.63
N GLN A 224 45.61 7.82 -1.59
CA GLN A 224 45.65 9.23 -1.93
C GLN A 224 44.29 9.87 -1.63
N GLU A 225 44.31 11.00 -0.93
CA GLU A 225 43.11 11.78 -0.64
C GLU A 225 42.45 12.28 -1.92
N GLY A 226 41.12 12.13 -2.00
CA GLY A 226 40.32 12.65 -3.12
C GLY A 226 40.64 12.02 -4.49
N LEU A 227 41.19 10.80 -4.51
CA LEU A 227 41.42 10.02 -5.74
C LEU A 227 40.12 9.78 -6.52
N PHE A 228 38.99 9.64 -5.83
CA PHE A 228 37.66 9.53 -6.40
C PHE A 228 36.80 10.73 -6.00
N ASP A 229 36.01 11.25 -6.93
CA ASP A 229 35.04 12.31 -6.63
C ASP A 229 33.88 11.77 -5.77
N LEU A 230 33.53 10.49 -5.94
CA LEU A 230 32.44 9.83 -5.23
C LEU A 230 32.80 8.36 -4.96
N VAL A 231 32.59 7.91 -3.73
CA VAL A 231 32.57 6.49 -3.35
C VAL A 231 31.17 6.11 -2.87
N ILE A 232 30.63 5.01 -3.41
CA ILE A 232 29.33 4.48 -3.01
C ILE A 232 29.59 3.15 -2.32
N PHE A 233 29.20 3.05 -1.05
CA PHE A 233 29.09 1.77 -0.36
C PHE A 233 27.67 1.27 -0.55
N ASP A 234 27.54 0.11 -1.19
CA ASP A 234 26.30 -0.66 -1.23
C ASP A 234 26.41 -1.80 -0.21
N GLU A 235 25.27 -2.25 0.34
CA GLU A 235 25.20 -3.21 1.45
C GLU A 235 26.12 -2.85 2.63
N ALA A 236 26.20 -1.55 2.95
CA ALA A 236 27.10 -1.01 3.98
C ALA A 236 26.77 -1.48 5.41
N SER A 237 25.63 -2.14 5.63
CA SER A 237 25.34 -2.86 6.87
C SER A 237 26.31 -4.02 7.11
N GLN A 238 27.02 -4.48 6.08
CA GLN A 238 28.00 -5.57 6.14
C GLN A 238 29.44 -5.13 6.01
N CYS A 239 29.65 -3.87 5.63
CA CYS A 239 30.96 -3.27 5.65
C CYS A 239 31.29 -2.93 7.11
N THR A 240 32.36 -3.52 7.64
CA THR A 240 32.90 -3.06 8.92
C THR A 240 33.52 -1.67 8.76
N VAL A 241 33.62 -0.91 9.85
CA VAL A 241 34.21 0.44 9.80
C VAL A 241 35.66 0.38 9.31
N GLU A 242 36.46 -0.55 9.83
CA GLU A 242 37.89 -0.67 9.53
C GLU A 242 38.16 -1.00 8.05
N SER A 243 37.29 -1.78 7.41
CA SER A 243 37.40 -2.09 5.98
C SER A 243 36.96 -0.91 5.10
N GLY A 244 35.96 -0.13 5.55
CA GLY A 244 35.41 0.99 4.78
C GLY A 244 36.22 2.28 4.82
N ILE A 245 36.84 2.62 5.96
CA ILE A 245 37.55 3.90 6.16
C ILE A 245 38.62 4.20 5.09
N PRO A 246 39.46 3.24 4.65
CA PRO A 246 40.42 3.50 3.58
C PRO A 246 39.78 3.93 2.25
N ALA A 247 38.60 3.42 1.92
CA ALA A 247 37.87 3.83 0.73
C ALA A 247 37.22 5.22 0.92
N VAL A 248 36.72 5.53 2.13
CA VAL A 248 36.24 6.87 2.51
C VAL A 248 37.34 7.92 2.33
N TYR A 249 38.58 7.64 2.79
CA TYR A 249 39.71 8.57 2.66
C TYR A 249 40.05 8.92 1.21
N ARG A 250 39.83 7.99 0.28
CA ARG A 250 40.07 8.20 -1.15
C ARG A 250 38.98 9.03 -1.83
N ALA A 251 37.90 9.37 -1.14
CA ALA A 251 36.72 9.99 -1.73
C ALA A 251 36.59 11.48 -1.36
N LYS A 252 36.08 12.30 -2.27
CA LYS A 252 35.61 13.66 -1.94
C LYS A 252 34.19 13.67 -1.38
N GLN A 253 33.37 12.73 -1.84
CA GLN A 253 32.00 12.51 -1.38
C GLN A 253 31.75 11.02 -1.17
N VAL A 254 30.90 10.69 -0.20
CA VAL A 254 30.54 9.31 0.09
C VAL A 254 29.02 9.16 0.15
N ILE A 255 28.52 8.11 -0.49
CA ILE A 255 27.14 7.64 -0.31
C ILE A 255 27.22 6.28 0.38
N ILE A 256 26.48 6.11 1.45
CA ILE A 256 26.43 4.87 2.23
C ILE A 256 24.99 4.37 2.15
N ALA A 257 24.80 3.25 1.46
CA ALA A 257 23.52 2.59 1.26
C ALA A 257 23.58 1.17 1.85
N GLY A 258 22.48 0.73 2.46
CA GLY A 258 22.37 -0.58 3.06
C GLY A 258 21.12 -0.66 3.94
N ASP A 259 20.90 -1.83 4.52
CA ASP A 259 19.74 -2.11 5.37
C ASP A 259 20.18 -2.65 6.73
N GLU A 260 19.90 -1.91 7.80
CA GLU A 260 20.24 -2.29 9.17
C GLU A 260 19.40 -3.47 9.70
N LYS A 261 18.30 -3.79 9.02
CA LYS A 261 17.42 -4.94 9.33
C LYS A 261 17.83 -6.21 8.57
N GLN A 262 18.94 -6.17 7.84
CA GLN A 262 19.57 -7.33 7.20
C GLN A 262 20.84 -7.77 7.96
N LEU A 263 21.54 -8.78 7.44
CA LEU A 263 22.67 -9.40 8.12
C LEU A 263 23.75 -8.36 8.48
N PRO A 264 24.24 -8.33 9.73
CA PRO A 264 25.40 -7.54 10.11
C PRO A 264 26.70 -8.17 9.54
N PRO A 265 27.86 -7.47 9.65
CA PRO A 265 29.14 -8.03 9.23
C PRO A 265 29.47 -9.29 10.06
N TYR A 266 29.97 -10.33 9.41
CA TYR A 266 30.35 -11.59 10.08
C TYR A 266 31.84 -11.58 10.46
N ASN A 267 32.15 -11.63 11.76
CA ASN A 267 33.54 -11.74 12.22
C ASN A 267 34.00 -13.21 12.16
N LEU A 268 34.56 -13.62 11.01
CA LEU A 268 35.11 -14.98 10.80
C LEU A 268 36.26 -15.35 11.76
N PHE A 269 36.92 -14.38 12.39
CA PHE A 269 38.12 -14.63 13.21
C PHE A 269 37.85 -15.08 14.65
N GLN A 270 36.59 -15.12 15.10
CA GLN A 270 36.23 -15.62 16.44
C GLN A 270 35.89 -17.13 16.45
N SER A 271 35.64 -17.76 15.30
CA SER A 271 35.27 -19.18 15.25
C SER A 271 36.42 -20.17 15.53
N SER A 272 37.66 -19.70 15.72
CA SER A 272 38.81 -20.56 16.01
C SER A 272 38.93 -20.97 17.48
N PHE A 273 38.02 -20.53 18.36
CA PHE A 273 38.02 -20.88 19.79
C PHE A 273 36.71 -21.51 20.27
N VAL A 274 35.80 -21.93 19.38
CA VAL A 274 34.64 -22.73 19.78
C VAL A 274 35.08 -24.19 19.86
N ASN A 275 35.68 -24.57 20.98
CA ASN A 275 35.64 -25.96 21.41
C ASN A 275 34.17 -26.28 21.76
N ASP A 276 33.72 -27.44 21.31
CA ASP A 276 32.35 -27.96 21.37
C ASP A 276 31.89 -28.38 22.79
N ASP A 277 32.47 -27.78 23.84
CA ASP A 277 32.11 -28.05 25.24
C ASP A 277 31.29 -26.89 25.82
N ASP A 278 30.14 -27.26 26.38
CA ASP A 278 29.14 -26.41 27.02
C ASP A 278 29.72 -25.43 28.07
N ASP A 279 29.07 -24.28 28.20
CA ASP A 279 29.15 -23.32 29.31
C ASP A 279 30.43 -22.47 29.48
N GLU A 280 30.88 -21.76 28.44
CA GLU A 280 31.65 -20.52 28.64
C GLU A 280 30.83 -19.29 28.23
N GLU A 281 30.69 -18.36 29.18
CA GLU A 281 30.15 -17.02 28.98
C GLU A 281 30.84 -16.37 27.78
N GLU A 282 30.12 -16.29 26.65
CA GLU A 282 30.54 -15.53 25.48
C GLU A 282 30.88 -14.11 25.94
N TYR A 283 32.17 -13.78 25.92
CA TYR A 283 32.64 -12.42 26.15
C TYR A 283 31.93 -11.51 25.14
N ASP A 284 31.02 -10.67 25.64
CA ASP A 284 30.36 -9.58 24.94
C ASP A 284 31.43 -8.57 24.50
N THR A 285 32.15 -8.93 23.43
CA THR A 285 33.16 -8.09 22.81
C THR A 285 32.41 -7.16 21.87
N ASP A 286 31.89 -6.11 22.51
CA ASP A 286 31.07 -5.07 21.93
C ASP A 286 31.69 -4.49 20.64
N GLU A 287 30.83 -4.36 19.62
CA GLU A 287 30.86 -3.37 18.54
C GLU A 287 31.98 -3.43 17.46
N SER A 288 32.01 -4.46 16.58
CA SER A 288 32.26 -4.14 15.16
C SER A 288 31.01 -3.47 14.58
N THR A 289 30.87 -2.17 14.83
CA THR A 289 29.78 -1.39 14.23
C THR A 289 29.91 -1.42 12.70
N SER A 290 28.80 -1.65 12.00
CA SER A 290 28.80 -1.50 10.54
C SER A 290 29.01 -0.03 10.17
N LEU A 291 29.61 0.20 9.00
CA LEU A 291 29.80 1.54 8.45
C LEU A 291 28.45 2.28 8.34
N LEU A 292 27.37 1.55 8.00
CA LEU A 292 26.02 2.09 7.97
C LEU A 292 25.56 2.61 9.32
N ASN A 293 25.70 1.81 10.39
CA ASN A 293 25.26 2.20 11.74
C ASN A 293 26.04 3.43 12.24
N LEU A 294 27.35 3.48 11.98
CA LEU A 294 28.16 4.65 12.31
C LEU A 294 27.71 5.90 11.54
N ALA A 295 27.41 5.76 10.25
CA ALA A 295 26.95 6.85 9.39
C ALA A 295 25.60 7.40 9.86
N LYS A 296 24.63 6.53 10.19
CA LYS A 296 23.31 6.92 10.70
C LYS A 296 23.38 7.74 11.99
N ARG A 297 24.35 7.45 12.87
CA ARG A 297 24.57 8.23 14.11
C ARG A 297 25.08 9.66 13.85
N ARG A 298 25.63 9.94 12.66
CA ARG A 298 26.32 11.21 12.35
C ARG A 298 25.67 12.02 11.24
N PHE A 299 24.97 11.39 10.32
CA PHE A 299 24.43 12.02 9.11
C PHE A 299 22.92 11.78 9.00
N SER A 300 22.24 12.68 8.28
CA SER A 300 20.81 12.52 8.00
C SER A 300 20.59 11.35 7.03
N GLU A 301 19.73 10.42 7.41
CA GLU A 301 19.35 9.30 6.56
C GLU A 301 18.15 9.60 5.66
N LYS A 302 18.02 8.82 4.59
CA LYS A 302 16.83 8.79 3.72
C LYS A 302 16.42 7.33 3.51
N LEU A 303 15.22 7.00 3.96
CA LEU A 303 14.66 5.66 3.80
C LEU A 303 14.03 5.51 2.42
N LEU A 304 14.36 4.43 1.72
CA LEU A 304 13.67 4.02 0.51
C LEU A 304 12.39 3.29 0.91
N GLN A 305 11.24 3.88 0.58
CA GLN A 305 9.96 3.40 1.10
C GLN A 305 9.27 2.38 0.20
N TRP A 306 9.70 2.15 -1.04
CA TRP A 306 8.92 1.40 -2.01
C TRP A 306 9.45 -0.01 -2.25
N HIS A 307 8.59 -1.03 -2.14
CA HIS A 307 8.95 -2.42 -2.36
C HIS A 307 8.57 -2.94 -3.75
N TYR A 308 9.58 -3.26 -4.56
CA TYR A 308 9.38 -3.72 -5.94
C TYR A 308 9.59 -5.22 -6.15
N ARG A 309 10.20 -5.94 -5.20
CA ARG A 309 10.59 -7.35 -5.38
C ARG A 309 9.38 -8.29 -5.40
N SER A 310 8.58 -8.26 -4.34
CA SER A 310 7.53 -9.27 -4.14
C SER A 310 6.30 -8.98 -4.98
N LYS A 311 5.88 -9.97 -5.77
CA LYS A 311 4.71 -9.91 -6.65
C LYS A 311 3.39 -9.81 -5.89
N TYR A 312 3.32 -10.45 -4.72
CA TYR A 312 2.14 -10.45 -3.86
C TYR A 312 2.46 -9.78 -2.53
N GLU A 313 1.50 -9.01 -2.01
CA GLU A 313 1.70 -8.20 -0.81
C GLU A 313 1.99 -9.06 0.44
N GLU A 314 1.42 -10.26 0.54
CA GLU A 314 1.54 -11.13 1.70
C GLU A 314 3.00 -11.58 1.96
N LEU A 315 3.82 -11.64 0.91
CA LEU A 315 5.23 -12.06 0.99
C LEU A 315 6.10 -11.10 1.79
N ILE A 316 5.77 -9.81 1.79
CA ILE A 316 6.54 -8.77 2.46
C ILE A 316 5.79 -8.16 3.65
N ASN A 317 4.46 -8.30 3.70
CA ASN A 317 3.63 -7.65 4.71
C ASN A 317 4.04 -8.00 6.16
N TYR A 318 4.41 -9.26 6.42
CA TYR A 318 4.95 -9.65 7.72
C TYR A 318 6.24 -8.87 8.04
N SER A 319 7.22 -8.90 7.14
CA SER A 319 8.50 -8.22 7.36
C SER A 319 8.35 -6.70 7.47
N ASN A 320 7.46 -6.09 6.69
CA ASN A 320 7.17 -4.66 6.77
C ASN A 320 6.77 -4.24 8.19
N HIS A 321 5.89 -5.00 8.82
CA HIS A 321 5.43 -4.73 10.18
C HIS A 321 6.45 -5.14 11.25
N ALA A 322 7.09 -6.30 11.08
CA ALA A 322 8.07 -6.84 12.02
C ALA A 322 9.38 -6.04 12.10
N PHE A 323 9.85 -5.48 10.98
CA PHE A 323 11.19 -4.90 10.89
C PHE A 323 11.20 -3.42 10.49
N TYR A 324 10.16 -2.95 9.79
CA TYR A 324 10.13 -1.60 9.20
C TYR A 324 8.94 -0.75 9.68
N ASN A 325 8.23 -1.20 10.73
CA ASN A 325 7.10 -0.51 11.36
C ASN A 325 5.99 -0.10 10.38
N GLY A 326 5.78 -0.87 9.31
CA GLY A 326 4.75 -0.60 8.30
C GLY A 326 5.08 0.55 7.33
N HIS A 327 6.28 1.13 7.38
CA HIS A 327 6.63 2.29 6.53
C HIS A 327 6.87 1.93 5.06
N VAL A 328 7.11 0.65 4.75
CA VAL A 328 7.34 0.20 3.38
C VAL A 328 6.00 0.16 2.63
N GLN A 329 5.94 0.91 1.54
CA GLN A 329 4.86 0.99 0.59
C GLN A 329 4.85 -0.26 -0.29
N ILE A 330 3.77 -1.01 -0.21
CA ILE A 330 3.57 -2.27 -0.93
C ILE A 330 2.33 -2.12 -1.82
N ALA A 331 2.46 -2.45 -3.11
CA ALA A 331 1.31 -2.44 -4.00
C ALA A 331 0.31 -3.54 -3.59
N PRO A 332 -0.99 -3.21 -3.47
CA PRO A 332 -2.02 -4.19 -3.14
C PRO A 332 -2.19 -5.23 -4.24
N ASN A 333 -2.74 -6.40 -3.88
CA ASN A 333 -3.06 -7.45 -4.82
C ASN A 333 -4.33 -7.13 -5.63
N VAL A 334 -4.29 -7.37 -6.95
CA VAL A 334 -5.50 -7.37 -7.80
C VAL A 334 -6.42 -8.55 -7.47
N VAL A 335 -5.83 -9.68 -7.08
CA VAL A 335 -6.52 -10.89 -6.64
C VAL A 335 -6.20 -11.07 -5.15
N PRO A 336 -7.09 -10.64 -4.24
CA PRO A 336 -6.92 -10.86 -2.81
C PRO A 336 -6.67 -12.34 -2.52
N PHE A 337 -5.58 -12.66 -1.83
CA PHE A 337 -5.22 -14.03 -1.45
C PHE A 337 -5.35 -15.03 -2.60
N LYS A 338 -4.41 -14.94 -3.56
CA LYS A 338 -4.30 -15.84 -4.72
C LYS A 338 -4.60 -17.31 -4.34
N ASN A 339 -5.27 -18.03 -5.24
CA ASN A 339 -5.36 -19.50 -5.18
C ASN A 339 -4.53 -20.13 -6.33
N PRO A 340 -3.50 -20.96 -6.05
CA PRO A 340 -2.97 -21.29 -4.72
C PRO A 340 -2.21 -20.12 -4.06
N PRO A 341 -2.15 -20.07 -2.71
CA PRO A 341 -1.58 -18.95 -1.97
C PRO A 341 -0.10 -18.74 -2.27
N ALA A 342 0.33 -17.48 -2.23
CA ALA A 342 1.73 -17.09 -2.41
C ALA A 342 2.63 -17.64 -1.29
N ILE A 343 2.07 -17.82 -0.09
CA ILE A 343 2.72 -18.47 1.04
C ILE A 343 2.00 -19.78 1.33
N LYS A 344 2.72 -20.90 1.28
CA LYS A 344 2.18 -22.23 1.59
C LYS A 344 2.80 -22.78 2.86
N TRP A 345 1.96 -23.31 3.75
CA TRP A 345 2.38 -24.09 4.90
C TRP A 345 2.32 -25.58 4.57
N LYS A 346 3.44 -26.27 4.72
CA LYS A 346 3.51 -27.72 4.56
C LYS A 346 3.96 -28.36 5.88
N LYS A 347 2.98 -28.87 6.63
CA LYS A 347 3.24 -29.64 7.85
C LYS A 347 3.70 -31.05 7.48
N VAL A 348 4.78 -31.50 8.10
CA VAL A 348 5.26 -32.90 8.04
C VAL A 348 5.48 -33.44 9.45
N ASN A 349 5.66 -34.75 9.59
CA ASN A 349 5.89 -35.39 10.89
C ASN A 349 7.36 -35.83 11.00
N GLY A 350 8.27 -34.86 10.96
CA GLY A 350 9.70 -35.09 11.12
C GLY A 350 10.15 -35.20 12.57
N ARG A 351 11.40 -35.63 12.75
CA ARG A 351 12.08 -35.70 14.06
C ARG A 351 13.40 -34.98 13.98
N TRP A 352 13.80 -34.38 15.11
CA TRP A 352 15.09 -33.71 15.24
C TRP A 352 16.16 -34.72 15.66
N ILE A 353 16.96 -35.17 14.69
CA ILE A 353 18.01 -36.18 14.89
C ILE A 353 19.31 -35.65 14.28
N ASN A 354 20.40 -35.68 15.05
CA ASN A 354 21.72 -35.17 14.64
C ASN A 354 21.67 -33.74 14.09
N GLN A 355 20.82 -32.89 14.71
CA GLN A 355 20.58 -31.49 14.33
C GLN A 355 20.02 -31.30 12.90
N SER A 356 19.34 -32.32 12.38
CA SER A 356 18.72 -32.33 11.06
C SER A 356 17.33 -32.99 11.13
N ASN A 357 16.59 -32.87 10.03
CA ASN A 357 15.28 -33.46 9.87
C ASN A 357 15.12 -34.06 8.47
N GLU A 358 15.23 -35.38 8.42
CA GLU A 358 15.20 -36.15 7.18
C GLU A 358 13.84 -36.10 6.48
N VAL A 359 12.75 -36.12 7.24
CA VAL A 359 11.39 -36.09 6.67
C VAL A 359 11.14 -34.74 5.98
N GLU A 360 11.57 -33.64 6.59
CA GLU A 360 11.52 -32.34 5.92
C GLU A 360 12.41 -32.28 4.68
N ALA A 361 13.62 -32.84 4.72
CA ALA A 361 14.51 -32.85 3.56
C ALA A 361 13.89 -33.59 2.37
N ILE A 362 13.28 -34.76 2.61
CA ILE A 362 12.57 -35.54 1.60
C ILE A 362 11.41 -34.72 0.99
N GLU A 363 10.58 -34.10 1.83
CA GLU A 363 9.43 -33.32 1.35
C GLU A 363 9.88 -32.08 0.55
N VAL A 364 10.92 -31.38 0.99
CA VAL A 364 11.48 -30.23 0.27
C VAL A 364 11.95 -30.63 -1.12
N VAL A 365 12.67 -31.75 -1.26
CA VAL A 365 13.15 -32.24 -2.56
C VAL A 365 12.00 -32.73 -3.43
N ALA A 366 10.95 -33.32 -2.84
CA ALA A 366 9.74 -33.69 -3.58
C ALA A 366 9.02 -32.46 -4.15
N ILE A 367 8.89 -31.37 -3.38
CA ILE A 367 8.32 -30.10 -3.83
C ILE A 367 9.20 -29.45 -4.90
N LEU A 368 10.53 -29.47 -4.73
CA LEU A 368 11.48 -28.99 -5.74
C LEU A 368 11.25 -29.70 -7.07
N LYS A 369 11.17 -31.04 -7.06
CA LYS A 369 10.90 -31.85 -8.25
C LYS A 369 9.58 -31.44 -8.92
N ASP A 370 8.50 -31.31 -8.15
CA ASP A 370 7.20 -30.90 -8.69
C ASP A 370 7.25 -29.53 -9.37
N ILE A 371 7.91 -28.55 -8.74
CA ILE A 371 8.07 -27.21 -9.31
C ILE A 371 8.87 -27.24 -10.60
N LEU A 372 10.02 -27.95 -10.61
CA LEU A 372 10.88 -27.99 -11.79
C LEU A 372 10.18 -28.64 -13.00
N ILE A 373 9.35 -29.66 -12.76
CA ILE A 373 8.59 -30.35 -13.81
C ILE A 373 7.41 -29.50 -14.29
N ASN A 374 6.59 -28.98 -13.38
CA ASN A 374 5.34 -28.32 -13.72
C ASN A 374 5.48 -26.81 -14.01
N GLN A 375 6.59 -26.20 -13.61
CA GLN A 375 6.86 -24.76 -13.74
C GLN A 375 8.31 -24.51 -14.18
N PRO A 376 8.74 -25.02 -15.35
CA PRO A 376 10.14 -24.97 -15.78
C PRO A 376 10.67 -23.53 -15.94
N GLY A 377 9.82 -22.53 -16.13
CA GLY A 377 10.23 -21.13 -16.21
C GLY A 377 10.59 -20.47 -14.88
N LYS A 378 10.34 -21.12 -13.73
CA LYS A 378 10.53 -20.52 -12.40
C LYS A 378 11.89 -20.85 -11.81
N THR A 379 12.51 -19.84 -11.22
CA THR A 379 13.75 -19.99 -10.44
C THR A 379 13.42 -20.41 -9.01
N VAL A 380 14.18 -21.34 -8.43
CA VAL A 380 13.92 -21.91 -7.10
C VAL A 380 15.13 -21.75 -6.19
N GLY A 381 14.92 -21.39 -4.93
CA GLY A 381 15.95 -21.36 -3.90
C GLY A 381 15.49 -22.12 -2.67
N ILE A 382 16.40 -22.85 -2.02
CA ILE A 382 16.13 -23.58 -0.79
C ILE A 382 16.91 -22.93 0.34
N ILE A 383 16.19 -22.51 1.38
CA ILE A 383 16.75 -21.92 2.59
C ILE A 383 16.55 -22.90 3.75
N THR A 384 17.58 -23.08 4.56
CA THR A 384 17.51 -23.86 5.81
C THR A 384 17.93 -23.03 7.01
N PHE A 385 17.48 -23.39 8.21
CA PHE A 385 17.94 -22.71 9.43
C PHE A 385 19.39 -23.03 9.81
N ASN A 386 19.90 -24.20 9.42
CA ASN A 386 21.25 -24.64 9.79
C ASN A 386 21.95 -25.37 8.63
N SER A 387 23.27 -25.48 8.74
CA SER A 387 24.15 -26.10 7.75
C SER A 387 23.96 -27.62 7.63
N LYS A 388 23.70 -28.33 8.74
CA LYS A 388 23.47 -29.79 8.70
C LYS A 388 22.20 -30.15 7.92
N GLN A 389 21.14 -29.35 8.04
CA GLN A 389 19.94 -29.50 7.21
C GLN A 389 20.22 -29.16 5.74
N GLN A 390 21.05 -28.13 5.48
CA GLN A 390 21.46 -27.80 4.12
C GLN A 390 22.16 -29.01 3.46
N THR A 391 23.14 -29.62 4.13
CA THR A 391 23.80 -30.84 3.66
C THR A 391 22.81 -31.98 3.47
N LYS A 392 21.91 -32.22 4.43
CA LYS A 392 20.92 -33.30 4.33
C LYS A 392 19.99 -33.14 3.12
N ILE A 393 19.59 -31.92 2.79
CA ILE A 393 18.80 -31.63 1.58
C ILE A 393 19.64 -31.87 0.32
N GLN A 394 20.90 -31.45 0.32
CA GLN A 394 21.80 -31.66 -0.81
C GLN A 394 22.01 -33.16 -1.08
N ASP A 395 22.28 -33.94 -0.04
CA ASP A 395 22.40 -35.41 -0.11
C ASP A 395 21.12 -36.05 -0.68
N GLN A 396 19.96 -35.54 -0.29
CA GLN A 396 18.67 -36.04 -0.77
C GLN A 396 18.41 -35.65 -2.24
N ILE A 397 18.87 -34.49 -2.69
CA ILE A 397 18.87 -34.12 -4.12
C ILE A 397 19.75 -35.11 -4.88
N ASP A 398 21.00 -35.30 -4.45
CA ASP A 398 21.97 -36.18 -5.12
C ASP A 398 21.47 -37.63 -5.21
N LYS A 399 20.86 -38.12 -4.13
CA LYS A 399 20.19 -39.43 -4.12
C LYS A 399 19.09 -39.51 -5.18
N LEU A 400 18.18 -38.53 -5.22
CA LEU A 400 17.06 -38.54 -6.16
C LEU A 400 17.52 -38.37 -7.61
N LEU A 401 18.61 -37.65 -7.87
CA LEU A 401 19.23 -37.56 -9.20
C LEU A 401 19.73 -38.91 -9.72
N GLY A 402 20.13 -39.83 -8.82
CA GLY A 402 20.54 -41.19 -9.16
C GLY A 402 19.37 -42.17 -9.33
N GLU A 403 18.23 -41.91 -8.69
CA GLU A 403 17.05 -42.80 -8.69
C GLU A 403 16.00 -42.41 -9.75
N ASP A 404 15.94 -41.14 -10.17
CA ASP A 404 14.89 -40.61 -11.05
C ASP A 404 15.47 -39.88 -12.26
N GLU A 405 15.39 -40.52 -13.43
CA GLU A 405 15.90 -39.99 -14.70
C GLU A 405 15.19 -38.69 -15.14
N VAL A 406 13.89 -38.55 -14.84
CA VAL A 406 13.12 -37.36 -15.23
C VAL A 406 13.56 -36.16 -14.41
N PHE A 407 13.69 -36.33 -13.09
CA PHE A 407 14.21 -35.28 -12.22
C PHE A 407 15.64 -34.91 -12.59
N SER A 408 16.49 -35.90 -12.90
CA SER A 408 17.87 -35.70 -13.33
C SER A 408 17.98 -34.84 -14.59
N ALA A 409 17.17 -35.13 -15.61
CA ALA A 409 17.17 -34.34 -16.84
C ALA A 409 16.78 -32.87 -16.60
N VAL A 410 15.71 -32.63 -15.84
CA VAL A 410 15.21 -31.27 -15.58
C VAL A 410 16.15 -30.48 -14.66
N TYR A 411 16.71 -31.10 -13.62
CA TYR A 411 17.65 -30.45 -12.71
C TYR A 411 18.94 -30.05 -13.45
N ASN A 412 19.49 -30.94 -14.28
CA ASN A 412 20.67 -30.63 -15.10
C ASN A 412 20.40 -29.50 -16.10
N GLN A 413 19.22 -29.48 -16.72
CA GLN A 413 18.82 -28.36 -17.59
C GLN A 413 18.80 -27.04 -16.80
N MET A 414 18.30 -27.05 -15.56
CA MET A 414 18.25 -25.88 -14.70
C MET A 414 19.66 -25.35 -14.34
N LEU A 415 20.65 -26.24 -14.20
CA LEU A 415 22.03 -25.86 -13.92
C LEU A 415 22.78 -25.22 -15.11
N THR A 416 22.27 -25.35 -16.34
CA THR A 416 22.88 -24.71 -17.52
C THR A 416 22.56 -23.21 -17.62
N ARG A 417 21.60 -22.72 -16.83
CA ARG A 417 21.23 -21.30 -16.78
C ARG A 417 22.32 -20.43 -16.17
N ASP A 418 22.13 -19.13 -16.31
CA ASP A 418 22.94 -18.11 -15.64
C ASP A 418 22.98 -18.35 -14.13
N LEU A 419 24.10 -18.02 -13.49
CA LEU A 419 24.34 -18.30 -12.06
C LEU A 419 23.19 -17.80 -11.17
N ASP A 420 22.64 -16.64 -11.50
CA ASP A 420 21.59 -15.96 -10.76
C ASP A 420 20.21 -16.61 -10.92
N GLU A 421 20.07 -17.59 -11.82
CA GLU A 421 18.83 -18.33 -12.04
C GLU A 421 18.87 -19.74 -11.46
N ARG A 422 20.06 -20.32 -11.24
CA ARG A 422 20.24 -21.71 -10.79
C ARG A 422 19.58 -21.99 -9.45
N VAL A 423 19.23 -23.26 -9.21
CA VAL A 423 18.82 -23.70 -7.88
C VAL A 423 19.98 -23.52 -6.90
N PHE A 424 19.70 -22.96 -5.72
CA PHE A 424 20.64 -22.93 -4.61
C PHE A 424 20.04 -23.63 -3.39
N VAL A 425 20.91 -24.19 -2.55
CA VAL A 425 20.57 -24.67 -1.21
C VAL A 425 21.54 -23.99 -0.24
N LYS A 426 21.03 -23.10 0.61
CA LYS A 426 21.84 -22.29 1.53
C LYS A 426 21.20 -22.24 2.91
N ASN A 427 22.03 -22.19 3.95
CA ASN A 427 21.56 -21.86 5.28
C ASN A 427 21.25 -20.35 5.41
N ILE A 428 20.59 -19.97 6.50
CA ILE A 428 20.15 -18.61 6.78
C ILE A 428 21.30 -17.58 6.92
N GLU A 429 22.52 -18.06 7.16
CA GLU A 429 23.73 -17.22 7.29
C GLU A 429 24.30 -16.83 5.93
N ASN A 430 24.16 -17.70 4.93
CA ASN A 430 24.79 -17.56 3.62
C ASN A 430 23.84 -17.06 2.53
N VAL A 431 22.55 -16.89 2.85
CA VAL A 431 21.54 -16.40 1.91
C VAL A 431 21.50 -14.88 1.94
N GLN A 432 22.18 -14.24 1.00
CA GLN A 432 22.18 -12.78 0.90
C GLN A 432 22.39 -12.35 -0.55
N GLY A 433 21.66 -11.31 -0.96
CA GLY A 433 21.65 -10.84 -2.35
C GLY A 433 20.92 -11.80 -3.29
N ASP A 434 20.89 -13.10 -2.97
CA ASP A 434 20.13 -14.09 -3.71
C ASP A 434 18.63 -13.87 -3.57
N GLU A 435 17.91 -14.01 -4.67
CA GLU A 435 16.45 -13.99 -4.72
C GLU A 435 15.97 -14.95 -5.80
N ARG A 436 14.80 -15.56 -5.58
CA ARG A 436 14.22 -16.54 -6.52
C ARG A 436 12.73 -16.32 -6.63
N ASP A 437 12.15 -16.80 -7.73
CA ASP A 437 10.70 -16.75 -7.91
C ASP A 437 10.00 -17.52 -6.80
N ILE A 438 10.51 -18.71 -6.49
CA ILE A 438 9.98 -19.57 -5.45
C ILE A 438 11.08 -19.90 -4.43
N ILE A 439 10.78 -19.70 -3.14
CA ILE A 439 11.64 -20.13 -2.04
C ILE A 439 11.00 -21.33 -1.33
N LEU A 440 11.80 -22.37 -1.08
CA LEU A 440 11.44 -23.45 -0.17
C LEU A 440 12.19 -23.22 1.14
N PHE A 441 11.47 -23.05 2.24
CA PHE A 441 12.07 -22.77 3.54
C PHE A 441 11.88 -23.95 4.49
N SER A 442 12.94 -24.70 4.76
CA SER A 442 12.94 -25.81 5.72
C SER A 442 13.25 -25.31 7.12
N ILE A 443 12.30 -25.49 8.04
CA ILE A 443 12.44 -25.10 9.44
C ILE A 443 13.47 -25.99 10.15
N ALA A 444 13.55 -27.26 9.77
CA ALA A 444 14.33 -28.35 10.35
C ALA A 444 13.92 -28.72 11.79
N TYR A 445 13.69 -27.74 12.66
CA TYR A 445 13.36 -27.95 14.06
C TYR A 445 12.09 -28.80 14.21
N ALA A 446 12.21 -29.81 15.07
CA ALA A 446 11.18 -30.82 15.30
C ALA A 446 11.28 -31.35 16.74
N LYS A 447 10.31 -32.19 17.12
CA LYS A 447 10.41 -32.95 18.37
C LYS A 447 11.58 -33.93 18.29
N ASN A 448 12.34 -34.03 19.37
CA ASN A 448 13.37 -35.06 19.53
C ASN A 448 12.71 -36.44 19.79
N GLU A 449 13.53 -37.47 20.04
CA GLU A 449 13.05 -38.83 20.35
C GLU A 449 12.19 -38.90 21.62
N GLU A 450 12.36 -37.95 22.54
CA GLU A 450 11.58 -37.80 23.78
C GLU A 450 10.29 -36.99 23.60
N GLY A 451 9.97 -36.55 22.37
CA GLY A 451 8.77 -35.78 22.06
C GLY A 451 8.81 -34.30 22.44
N LYS A 452 9.97 -33.76 22.82
CA LYS A 452 10.17 -32.34 23.20
C LYS A 452 10.79 -31.54 22.06
N VAL A 453 10.36 -30.28 21.93
CA VAL A 453 11.01 -29.29 21.06
C VAL A 453 11.99 -28.49 21.93
N TYR A 454 13.29 -28.56 21.63
CA TYR A 454 14.27 -27.72 22.31
C TYR A 454 14.26 -26.31 21.71
N ASN A 455 14.15 -25.28 22.56
CA ASN A 455 14.19 -23.87 22.14
C ASN A 455 15.62 -23.37 21.89
N ARG A 456 16.46 -24.19 21.25
CA ARG A 456 17.84 -23.87 20.88
C ARG A 456 17.90 -23.64 19.37
N PHE A 457 17.43 -22.48 18.91
CA PHE A 457 17.33 -22.14 17.48
C PHE A 457 18.67 -21.67 16.87
N GLY A 458 19.79 -22.16 17.39
CA GLY A 458 21.15 -21.78 16.94
C GLY A 458 21.33 -20.27 16.88
N MET A 459 21.80 -19.76 15.72
CA MET A 459 22.06 -18.34 15.48
C MET A 459 20.82 -17.44 15.58
N LEU A 460 19.60 -18.00 15.51
CA LEU A 460 18.39 -17.21 15.74
C LEU A 460 18.25 -16.78 17.21
N ASN A 461 18.85 -17.53 18.15
CA ASN A 461 18.90 -17.19 19.57
C ASN A 461 20.00 -16.17 19.91
N GLN A 462 20.80 -15.74 18.93
CA GLN A 462 21.83 -14.72 19.15
C GLN A 462 21.32 -13.32 18.81
N LYS A 463 22.05 -12.29 19.24
CA LYS A 463 21.81 -10.89 18.87
C LYS A 463 21.87 -10.74 17.35
N GLY A 464 20.88 -10.07 16.75
CA GLY A 464 20.76 -9.97 15.28
C GLY A 464 20.24 -11.24 14.60
N GLY A 465 19.78 -12.25 15.36
CA GLY A 465 19.07 -13.42 14.82
C GLY A 465 17.80 -13.03 14.06
N GLU A 466 17.10 -12.00 14.51
CA GLU A 466 15.92 -11.45 13.86
C GLU A 466 16.21 -10.95 12.43
N ASN A 467 17.38 -10.36 12.18
CA ASN A 467 17.79 -9.91 10.85
C ASN A 467 18.02 -11.08 9.89
N ARG A 468 18.56 -12.21 10.38
CA ARG A 468 18.69 -13.45 9.61
C ARG A 468 17.33 -13.95 9.15
N LEU A 469 16.34 -13.93 10.04
CA LEU A 469 14.96 -14.28 9.71
C LEU A 469 14.37 -13.34 8.65
N ASN A 470 14.50 -12.02 8.84
CA ASN A 470 14.03 -11.03 7.87
C ASN A 470 14.60 -11.29 6.47
N VAL A 471 15.90 -11.59 6.40
CA VAL A 471 16.56 -11.91 5.15
C VAL A 471 15.96 -13.15 4.52
N ALA A 472 15.82 -14.27 5.23
CA ALA A 472 15.24 -15.50 4.67
C ALA A 472 13.83 -15.33 4.10
N VAL A 473 12.94 -14.67 4.86
CA VAL A 473 11.52 -14.57 4.48
C VAL A 473 11.27 -13.58 3.35
N THR A 474 12.24 -12.72 3.02
CA THR A 474 12.13 -11.68 1.96
C THR A 474 12.83 -12.05 0.65
N ARG A 475 13.34 -13.28 0.50
CA ARG A 475 14.02 -13.74 -0.73
C ARG A 475 13.08 -14.16 -1.87
N ALA A 476 11.80 -14.37 -1.58
CA ALA A 476 10.81 -14.82 -2.56
C ALA A 476 10.24 -13.65 -3.38
N LYS A 477 10.27 -13.79 -4.71
CA LYS A 477 9.58 -12.86 -5.63
C LYS A 477 8.12 -13.22 -5.81
N GLU A 478 7.78 -14.49 -6.01
CA GLU A 478 6.41 -14.93 -6.32
C GLU A 478 5.80 -15.88 -5.31
N GLY A 479 6.59 -16.69 -4.61
CA GLY A 479 6.03 -17.57 -3.59
C GLY A 479 7.04 -18.19 -2.64
N ILE A 480 6.57 -18.59 -1.47
CA ILE A 480 7.35 -19.30 -0.48
C ILE A 480 6.56 -20.51 0.04
N THR A 481 7.21 -21.66 0.12
CA THR A 481 6.65 -22.85 0.78
C THR A 481 7.48 -23.13 2.02
N VAL A 482 6.86 -22.99 3.19
CA VAL A 482 7.48 -23.28 4.48
C VAL A 482 7.16 -24.71 4.85
N VAL A 483 8.20 -25.53 4.96
CA VAL A 483 8.10 -26.94 5.38
C VAL A 483 8.50 -27.02 6.85
N SER A 484 7.61 -27.52 7.69
CA SER A 484 7.81 -27.53 9.14
C SER A 484 7.25 -28.80 9.79
N SER A 485 7.95 -29.29 10.81
CA SER A 485 7.54 -30.42 11.64
C SER A 485 6.95 -30.02 12.98
N ILE A 486 6.76 -28.73 13.22
CA ILE A 486 6.23 -28.18 14.47
C ILE A 486 5.07 -27.24 14.19
N GLU A 487 4.15 -27.15 15.14
CA GLU A 487 3.15 -26.08 15.15
C GLU A 487 3.72 -24.81 15.82
N PRO A 488 3.25 -23.61 15.42
CA PRO A 488 3.64 -22.37 16.07
C PRO A 488 3.43 -22.38 17.59
N GLU A 489 2.39 -23.06 18.07
CA GLU A 489 2.06 -23.17 19.49
C GLU A 489 3.07 -24.01 20.28
N GLU A 490 3.78 -24.93 19.61
CA GLU A 490 4.79 -25.81 20.23
C GLU A 490 6.12 -25.07 20.52
N LEU A 491 6.31 -23.87 19.95
CA LEU A 491 7.44 -22.99 20.25
C LEU A 491 7.21 -22.24 21.57
N ASN A 492 7.95 -22.61 22.62
CA ASN A 492 7.87 -21.93 23.92
C ASN A 492 8.93 -20.81 24.01
N VAL A 493 8.58 -19.64 23.48
CA VAL A 493 9.48 -18.46 23.37
C VAL A 493 9.15 -17.33 24.34
N ALA A 494 8.24 -17.55 25.30
CA ALA A 494 7.79 -16.53 26.24
C ALA A 494 8.94 -16.02 27.13
N ASN A 495 9.81 -16.93 27.56
CA ASN A 495 10.94 -16.64 28.46
C ASN A 495 12.25 -16.32 27.71
N THR A 496 12.22 -16.25 26.37
CA THR A 496 13.42 -15.94 25.58
C THR A 496 13.70 -14.43 25.61
N SER A 497 14.94 -14.06 25.91
CA SER A 497 15.40 -12.66 25.93
C SER A 497 15.50 -12.06 24.53
N GLN A 498 15.84 -12.87 23.52
CA GLN A 498 16.03 -12.42 22.13
C GLN A 498 14.75 -12.40 21.30
N MET A 499 14.70 -11.48 20.33
CA MET A 499 13.53 -11.26 19.47
C MET A 499 13.38 -12.31 18.35
N GLY A 500 14.48 -12.86 17.84
CA GLY A 500 14.48 -13.81 16.73
C GLY A 500 13.48 -14.97 16.89
N PRO A 501 13.48 -15.71 18.01
CA PRO A 501 12.54 -16.83 18.22
C PRO A 501 11.08 -16.39 18.36
N LYS A 502 10.83 -15.22 18.96
CA LYS A 502 9.48 -14.64 19.07
C LYS A 502 8.94 -14.29 17.69
N LEU A 503 9.76 -13.67 16.84
CA LEU A 503 9.42 -13.37 15.46
C LEU A 503 9.30 -14.62 14.59
N LEU A 504 10.08 -15.68 14.84
CA LEU A 504 9.86 -16.95 14.14
C LEU A 504 8.48 -17.53 14.47
N LYS A 505 8.11 -17.57 15.76
CA LYS A 505 6.78 -18.05 16.17
C LYS A 505 5.66 -17.25 15.51
N ALA A 506 5.74 -15.92 15.52
CA ALA A 506 4.77 -15.05 14.86
C ALA A 506 4.74 -15.28 13.35
N TYR A 507 5.91 -15.46 12.71
CA TYR A 507 5.98 -15.76 11.29
C TYR A 507 5.32 -17.09 10.92
N LEU A 508 5.52 -18.18 11.70
CA LEU A 508 4.83 -19.45 11.43
C LEU A 508 3.31 -19.32 11.59
N LYS A 509 2.82 -18.56 12.58
CA LYS A 509 1.38 -18.22 12.71
C LYS A 509 0.88 -17.49 11.46
N TYR A 510 1.62 -16.47 11.00
CA TYR A 510 1.31 -15.70 9.80
C TYR A 510 1.26 -16.58 8.56
N VAL A 511 2.26 -17.44 8.36
CA VAL A 511 2.33 -18.38 7.23
C VAL A 511 1.14 -19.32 7.22
N ARG A 512 0.77 -19.89 8.37
CA ARG A 512 -0.40 -20.77 8.50
C ARG A 512 -1.69 -20.02 8.16
N ALA A 513 -1.84 -18.79 8.65
CA ALA A 513 -3.01 -17.97 8.38
C ALA A 513 -3.13 -17.57 6.89
N VAL A 514 -2.05 -17.15 6.25
CA VAL A 514 -2.01 -16.83 4.81
C VAL A 514 -2.27 -18.08 3.96
N SER A 515 -1.65 -19.20 4.30
CA SER A 515 -1.83 -20.46 3.56
C SER A 515 -3.29 -20.97 3.61
N ASN A 516 -4.05 -20.59 4.64
CA ASN A 516 -5.46 -20.95 4.81
C ASN A 516 -6.43 -19.79 4.49
N SER A 517 -5.93 -18.67 3.94
CA SER A 517 -6.73 -17.47 3.63
C SER A 517 -7.54 -16.91 4.82
N GLN A 518 -6.99 -16.96 6.03
CA GLN A 518 -7.63 -16.53 7.28
C GLN A 518 -7.30 -15.06 7.61
N VAL A 519 -8.04 -14.13 7.01
CA VAL A 519 -7.79 -12.67 7.10
C VAL A 519 -7.73 -12.14 8.53
N ASP A 520 -8.64 -12.57 9.41
CA ASP A 520 -8.68 -12.08 10.80
C ASP A 520 -7.43 -12.51 11.58
N GLN A 521 -6.94 -13.74 11.35
CA GLN A 521 -5.72 -14.22 11.98
C GLN A 521 -4.48 -13.51 11.42
N ILE A 522 -4.45 -13.20 10.12
CA ILE A 522 -3.38 -12.40 9.51
C ILE A 522 -3.28 -11.05 10.21
N ASN A 523 -4.42 -10.35 10.35
CA ASN A 523 -4.46 -9.04 11.00
C ASN A 523 -4.05 -9.13 12.48
N ALA A 524 -4.52 -10.14 13.21
CA ALA A 524 -4.15 -10.35 14.60
C ALA A 524 -2.63 -10.56 14.78
N VAL A 525 -1.99 -11.34 13.89
CA VAL A 525 -0.53 -11.54 13.95
C VAL A 525 0.22 -10.25 13.61
N VAL A 526 -0.23 -9.50 12.61
CA VAL A 526 0.37 -8.20 12.25
C VAL A 526 0.27 -7.21 13.41
N GLN A 527 -0.87 -7.16 14.10
CA GLN A 527 -1.05 -6.34 15.31
C GLN A 527 -0.14 -6.80 16.46
N GLU A 528 -0.08 -8.10 16.75
CA GLU A 528 0.81 -8.69 17.78
C GLU A 528 2.27 -8.26 17.55
N VAL A 529 2.71 -8.24 16.30
CA VAL A 529 4.07 -7.85 15.94
C VAL A 529 4.29 -6.33 16.04
N ASN A 530 3.29 -5.51 15.68
CA ASN A 530 3.37 -4.05 15.80
C ASN A 530 3.35 -3.55 17.25
N GLU A 531 2.57 -4.19 18.14
CA GLU A 531 2.50 -3.84 19.56
C GLU A 531 3.85 -4.04 20.26
N ASN A 532 4.63 -5.03 19.84
CA ASN A 532 6.01 -5.20 20.29
C ASN A 532 6.95 -4.06 19.81
N VAL A 533 6.48 -3.16 18.95
CA VAL A 533 7.25 -2.08 18.30
C VAL A 533 6.62 -0.68 18.52
N ASN A 534 5.72 -0.52 19.51
CA ASN A 534 5.14 0.77 19.93
C ASN A 534 4.53 1.60 18.77
N THR A 535 3.60 1.02 18.00
CA THR A 535 2.73 1.81 17.11
C THR A 535 1.29 1.33 17.20
N HIS A 536 0.40 2.20 17.68
CA HIS A 536 -1.03 1.97 17.66
C HIS A 536 -1.57 2.15 16.23
N VAL A 537 -2.02 1.05 15.62
CA VAL A 537 -2.87 1.10 14.43
C VAL A 537 -4.24 0.58 14.83
N GLN A 538 -5.21 1.48 14.97
CA GLN A 538 -6.62 1.13 15.20
C GLN A 538 -7.20 0.45 13.94
N VAL A 539 -7.95 -0.64 14.14
CA VAL A 539 -8.59 -1.43 13.08
C VAL A 539 -10.07 -1.05 12.93
N LYS A 540 -10.43 -0.80 11.66
CA LYS A 540 -11.72 -0.92 10.93
C LYS A 540 -13.03 -0.38 11.54
N GLU A 541 -13.41 0.80 11.05
CA GLU A 541 -14.75 1.08 10.49
C GLU A 541 -14.60 1.34 8.97
N LEU A 542 -15.71 1.51 8.23
CA LEU A 542 -15.70 2.04 6.86
C LEU A 542 -14.95 3.38 6.86
N HIS A 543 -13.66 3.34 6.55
CA HIS A 543 -12.81 4.53 6.56
C HIS A 543 -12.80 5.14 5.17
N PHE A 544 -13.41 6.31 5.05
CA PHE A 544 -13.25 7.19 3.90
C PHE A 544 -12.32 8.32 4.32
N ASP A 545 -11.33 8.64 3.50
CA ASP A 545 -10.41 9.74 3.81
C ASP A 545 -11.08 11.11 3.53
N SER A 546 -12.19 11.10 2.78
CA SER A 546 -12.98 12.28 2.46
C SER A 546 -14.47 12.01 2.21
N PRO A 547 -15.37 12.98 2.46
CA PRO A 547 -16.78 12.89 2.05
C PRO A 547 -16.97 12.74 0.53
N PHE A 548 -15.96 13.12 -0.25
CA PHE A 548 -15.94 12.93 -1.69
C PHE A 548 -15.83 11.44 -2.06
N GLU A 549 -14.91 10.70 -1.43
CA GLU A 549 -14.79 9.25 -1.62
C GLU A 549 -16.07 8.51 -1.24
N GLU A 550 -16.70 8.90 -0.13
CA GLU A 550 -17.96 8.33 0.33
C GLU A 550 -19.07 8.49 -0.72
N GLN A 551 -19.18 9.68 -1.33
CA GLN A 551 -20.16 9.92 -2.41
C GLN A 551 -19.88 9.04 -3.64
N VAL A 552 -18.61 8.92 -4.05
CA VAL A 552 -18.21 8.06 -5.17
C VAL A 552 -18.58 6.61 -4.87
N TYR A 553 -18.25 6.12 -3.67
CA TYR A 553 -18.57 4.78 -3.22
C TYR A 553 -20.07 4.49 -3.31
N HIS A 554 -20.91 5.37 -2.76
CA HIS A 554 -22.36 5.19 -2.80
C HIS A 554 -22.92 5.20 -4.23
N GLN A 555 -22.42 6.07 -5.11
CA GLN A 555 -22.90 6.08 -6.50
C GLN A 555 -22.51 4.80 -7.26
N LEU A 556 -21.31 4.26 -7.04
CA LEU A 556 -20.89 2.97 -7.62
C LEU A 556 -21.73 1.79 -7.09
N ARG A 557 -22.03 1.78 -5.78
CA ARG A 557 -22.94 0.80 -5.17
C ARG A 557 -24.35 0.89 -5.74
N ASN A 558 -24.86 2.11 -5.98
CA ASN A 558 -26.18 2.33 -6.57
C ASN A 558 -26.28 1.82 -8.03
N LEU A 559 -25.16 1.78 -8.77
CA LEU A 559 -25.09 1.13 -10.08
C LEU A 559 -25.09 -0.41 -10.01
N GLY A 560 -24.98 -0.99 -8.81
CA GLY A 560 -24.94 -2.43 -8.59
C GLY A 560 -23.54 -3.04 -8.53
N TYR A 561 -22.48 -2.23 -8.50
CA TYR A 561 -21.12 -2.74 -8.32
C TYR A 561 -20.84 -3.07 -6.86
N GLU A 562 -20.10 -4.14 -6.62
CA GLU A 562 -19.48 -4.39 -5.32
C GLU A 562 -18.13 -3.66 -5.26
N VAL A 563 -17.91 -2.87 -4.20
CA VAL A 563 -16.77 -1.98 -4.06
C VAL A 563 -16.11 -2.22 -2.70
N THR A 564 -14.81 -2.44 -2.71
CA THR A 564 -13.97 -2.48 -1.51
C THR A 564 -13.24 -1.16 -1.36
N THR A 565 -13.20 -0.59 -0.16
CA THR A 565 -12.46 0.64 0.13
C THR A 565 -11.09 0.32 0.74
N GLN A 566 -10.13 1.24 0.58
CA GLN A 566 -8.84 1.22 1.27
C GLN A 566 -8.07 -0.09 1.03
N VAL A 567 -7.98 -0.50 -0.24
CA VAL A 567 -7.40 -1.79 -0.64
C VAL A 567 -5.89 -1.78 -0.47
N GLY A 568 -5.40 -2.69 0.37
CA GLY A 568 -3.97 -2.98 0.61
C GLY A 568 -3.63 -3.20 2.08
N MET A 569 -2.54 -3.93 2.34
CA MET A 569 -2.09 -4.26 3.71
C MET A 569 -1.09 -3.26 4.32
N SER A 570 -0.65 -2.25 3.55
CA SER A 570 0.35 -1.26 3.98
C SER A 570 -0.22 0.15 4.04
N GLY A 571 0.62 1.15 4.31
CA GLY A 571 0.26 2.57 4.14
C GLY A 571 -0.04 2.96 2.68
N TYR A 572 0.35 2.11 1.72
CA TYR A 572 0.07 2.31 0.30
C TYR A 572 -1.25 1.64 -0.08
N ARG A 573 -2.34 2.42 -0.12
CA ARG A 573 -3.69 1.93 -0.42
C ARG A 573 -4.26 2.52 -1.69
N ILE A 574 -5.15 1.76 -2.31
CA ILE A 574 -6.06 2.25 -3.35
C ILE A 574 -7.38 2.61 -2.66
N ASP A 575 -7.86 3.82 -2.89
CA ASP A 575 -9.03 4.36 -2.20
C ASP A 575 -10.26 3.46 -2.36
N MET A 576 -10.50 2.98 -3.58
CA MET A 576 -11.60 2.06 -3.90
C MET A 576 -11.19 1.04 -4.98
N ALA A 577 -11.74 -0.17 -4.92
CA ALA A 577 -11.65 -1.13 -6.02
C ALA A 577 -13.00 -1.80 -6.30
N ILE A 578 -13.34 -1.91 -7.58
CA ILE A 578 -14.53 -2.62 -8.04
C ILE A 578 -14.21 -4.11 -8.14
N VAL A 579 -14.98 -4.93 -7.42
CA VAL A 579 -14.93 -6.39 -7.49
C VAL A 579 -15.42 -6.84 -8.86
N HIS A 580 -14.75 -7.82 -9.46
CA HIS A 580 -15.08 -8.27 -10.81
C HIS A 580 -16.48 -8.93 -10.84
N PRO A 581 -17.44 -8.43 -11.65
CA PRO A 581 -18.84 -8.88 -11.62
C PRO A 581 -19.10 -10.36 -11.92
N HIS A 582 -18.17 -11.04 -12.61
CA HIS A 582 -18.27 -12.49 -12.90
C HIS A 582 -17.29 -13.33 -12.09
N ASP A 583 -16.47 -12.71 -11.23
CA ASP A 583 -15.42 -13.40 -10.47
C ASP A 583 -15.12 -12.61 -9.19
N SER A 584 -15.82 -12.94 -8.10
CA SER A 584 -15.67 -12.23 -6.82
C SER A 584 -14.29 -12.40 -6.16
N SER A 585 -13.41 -13.24 -6.72
CA SER A 585 -12.06 -13.44 -6.19
C SER A 585 -11.05 -12.37 -6.60
N ARG A 586 -11.42 -11.47 -7.53
CA ARG A 586 -10.52 -10.44 -8.05
C ARG A 586 -11.18 -9.09 -8.26
N TYR A 587 -10.36 -8.05 -8.33
CA TYR A 587 -10.77 -6.72 -8.72
C TYR A 587 -10.62 -6.51 -10.23
N ILE A 588 -11.55 -5.75 -10.82
CA ILE A 588 -11.49 -5.37 -12.23
C ILE A 588 -10.91 -3.97 -12.44
N LEU A 589 -11.13 -3.06 -11.50
CA LEU A 589 -10.72 -1.66 -11.62
C LEU A 589 -10.41 -1.08 -10.23
N GLY A 590 -9.25 -0.45 -10.09
CA GLY A 590 -8.93 0.41 -8.95
C GLY A 590 -9.26 1.87 -9.25
N ILE A 591 -9.72 2.60 -8.25
CA ILE A 591 -10.13 3.99 -8.33
C ILE A 591 -9.34 4.80 -7.31
N GLU A 592 -8.67 5.85 -7.78
CA GLU A 592 -8.04 6.87 -6.93
C GLU A 592 -8.80 8.19 -7.03
N CYS A 593 -9.11 8.78 -5.89
CA CYS A 593 -9.64 10.13 -5.71
C CYS A 593 -8.49 11.11 -5.43
N ASP A 594 -8.67 12.39 -5.77
CA ASP A 594 -7.67 13.45 -5.54
C ASP A 594 -7.68 14.00 -4.10
N GLY A 595 -7.94 13.14 -3.11
CA GLY A 595 -8.00 13.48 -1.68
C GLY A 595 -6.65 13.83 -1.06
N ALA A 596 -6.61 13.97 0.28
CA ALA A 596 -5.40 14.40 1.02
C ALA A 596 -4.16 13.52 0.74
N MET A 597 -4.35 12.23 0.45
CA MET A 597 -3.29 11.30 0.02
C MET A 597 -2.66 11.69 -1.33
N TYR A 598 -3.42 12.27 -2.27
CA TYR A 598 -2.91 12.79 -3.56
C TYR A 598 -1.95 13.98 -3.36
N HIS A 599 -2.12 14.72 -2.26
CA HIS A 599 -1.27 15.87 -1.88
C HIS A 599 -0.05 15.51 -1.02
N SER A 600 0.09 14.24 -0.61
CA SER A 600 1.17 13.80 0.28
C SER A 600 2.57 13.90 -0.34
N THR A 601 2.68 13.87 -1.68
CA THR A 601 3.96 13.93 -2.39
C THR A 601 4.12 15.22 -3.18
N THR A 602 5.17 15.98 -2.89
CA THR A 602 5.47 17.26 -3.57
C THR A 602 5.98 17.09 -5.01
N ASN A 603 6.34 15.86 -5.41
CA ASN A 603 6.93 15.56 -6.72
C ASN A 603 5.90 14.98 -7.70
N ALA A 604 5.56 15.74 -8.75
CA ALA A 604 4.66 15.30 -9.81
C ALA A 604 5.11 14.00 -10.50
N LYS A 605 6.42 13.73 -10.59
CA LYS A 605 6.97 12.51 -11.18
C LYS A 605 6.58 11.26 -10.40
N GLU A 606 6.62 11.37 -9.08
CA GLU A 606 6.27 10.27 -8.19
C GLU A 606 4.76 10.03 -8.20
N ARG A 607 3.99 11.10 -7.96
CA ARG A 607 2.53 11.08 -7.86
C ARG A 607 1.83 10.65 -9.15
N ASP A 608 2.25 11.18 -10.30
CA ASP A 608 1.49 11.05 -11.55
C ASP A 608 2.07 10.02 -12.52
N VAL A 609 3.33 9.60 -12.34
CA VAL A 609 3.97 8.62 -13.25
C VAL A 609 4.38 7.36 -12.49
N TYR A 610 5.18 7.47 -11.43
CA TYR A 610 5.71 6.28 -10.77
C TYR A 610 4.67 5.51 -9.96
N ARG A 611 3.79 6.20 -9.23
CA ARG A 611 2.66 5.59 -8.49
C ARG A 611 1.77 4.74 -9.40
N GLN A 612 1.33 5.29 -10.52
CA GLN A 612 0.51 4.56 -11.49
C GLN A 612 1.28 3.39 -12.10
N ARG A 613 2.52 3.60 -12.57
CA ARG A 613 3.36 2.52 -13.12
C ARG A 613 3.59 1.40 -12.13
N PHE A 614 3.74 1.72 -10.84
CA PHE A 614 3.93 0.73 -9.79
C PHE A 614 2.70 -0.17 -9.62
N LEU A 615 1.50 0.41 -9.55
CA LEU A 615 0.24 -0.34 -9.49
C LEU A 615 0.02 -1.16 -10.77
N GLU A 616 0.21 -0.56 -11.94
CA GLU A 616 0.06 -1.23 -13.24
C GLU A 616 1.04 -2.39 -13.42
N SER A 617 2.26 -2.28 -12.87
CA SER A 617 3.23 -3.39 -12.88
C SER A 617 2.76 -4.62 -12.10
N ARG A 618 1.76 -4.46 -11.22
CA ARG A 618 1.08 -5.54 -10.48
C ARG A 618 -0.24 -5.99 -11.13
N GLY A 619 -0.55 -5.49 -12.32
CA GLY A 619 -1.74 -5.88 -13.08
C GLY A 619 -2.97 -5.03 -12.79
N TRP A 620 -2.86 -3.97 -11.98
CA TRP A 620 -3.97 -3.05 -11.77
C TRP A 620 -4.27 -2.26 -13.04
N THR A 621 -5.55 -2.04 -13.30
CA THR A 621 -6.01 -0.91 -14.11
C THR A 621 -6.53 0.14 -13.14
N ILE A 622 -5.95 1.33 -13.16
CA ILE A 622 -6.30 2.43 -12.25
C ILE A 622 -6.97 3.55 -13.03
N GLU A 623 -8.12 3.99 -12.54
CA GLU A 623 -8.80 5.19 -13.02
C GLU A 623 -8.82 6.25 -11.91
N ARG A 624 -8.68 7.51 -12.30
CA ARG A 624 -8.75 8.63 -11.35
C ARG A 624 -10.05 9.37 -11.47
N ILE A 625 -10.64 9.76 -10.35
CA ILE A 625 -11.79 10.67 -10.28
C ILE A 625 -11.34 11.93 -9.58
N TRP A 626 -11.39 13.04 -10.32
CA TRP A 626 -11.03 14.35 -9.79
C TRP A 626 -12.24 15.00 -9.12
N SER A 627 -12.10 15.45 -7.88
CA SER A 627 -13.10 16.20 -7.10
C SER A 627 -13.71 17.34 -7.91
N ARG A 628 -12.90 18.03 -8.70
CA ARG A 628 -13.35 19.10 -9.60
C ARG A 628 -14.30 18.62 -10.71
N ASN A 629 -14.02 17.46 -11.31
CA ASN A 629 -14.92 16.88 -12.31
C ASN A 629 -16.20 16.39 -11.65
N TRP A 630 -16.06 15.78 -10.48
CA TRP A 630 -17.16 15.29 -9.69
C TRP A 630 -18.15 16.39 -9.33
N TRP A 631 -17.66 17.52 -8.81
CA TRP A 631 -18.49 18.68 -8.49
C TRP A 631 -19.18 19.28 -9.70
N ARG A 632 -18.53 19.25 -10.87
CA ARG A 632 -19.11 19.79 -12.10
C ARG A 632 -20.21 18.88 -12.67
N ASN A 633 -19.96 17.58 -12.74
CA ASN A 633 -20.91 16.59 -13.26
C ASN A 633 -20.54 15.17 -12.77
N SER A 634 -21.00 14.81 -11.58
CA SER A 634 -20.76 13.48 -11.00
C SER A 634 -21.35 12.36 -11.86
N SER A 635 -22.52 12.60 -12.48
CA SER A 635 -23.19 11.62 -13.34
C SER A 635 -22.33 11.24 -14.54
N ALA A 636 -21.69 12.20 -15.20
CA ALA A 636 -20.80 11.94 -16.33
C ALA A 636 -19.52 11.19 -15.91
N GLU A 637 -18.96 11.49 -14.74
CA GLU A 637 -17.79 10.77 -14.23
C GLU A 637 -18.13 9.31 -13.89
N ILE A 638 -19.26 9.06 -13.25
CA ILE A 638 -19.72 7.70 -12.96
C ILE A 638 -20.04 6.93 -14.24
N GLU A 639 -20.67 7.56 -15.24
CA GLU A 639 -20.91 6.94 -16.54
C GLU A 639 -19.59 6.56 -17.23
N ARG A 640 -18.57 7.42 -17.15
CA ARG A 640 -17.22 7.13 -17.69
C ARG A 640 -16.61 5.90 -17.02
N ILE A 641 -16.71 5.79 -15.69
CA ILE A 641 -16.21 4.63 -14.94
C ILE A 641 -16.99 3.36 -15.32
N ASP A 642 -18.32 3.43 -15.40
CA ASP A 642 -19.16 2.30 -15.81
C ASP A 642 -18.84 1.80 -17.23
N GLN A 643 -18.67 2.73 -18.19
CA GLN A 643 -18.23 2.39 -19.55
C GLN A 643 -16.86 1.71 -19.54
N LYS A 644 -15.94 2.16 -18.67
CA LYS A 644 -14.61 1.57 -18.53
C LYS A 644 -14.67 0.13 -18.00
N VAL A 645 -15.47 -0.12 -16.97
CA VAL A 645 -15.69 -1.46 -16.42
C VAL A 645 -16.27 -2.38 -17.51
N LYS A 646 -17.26 -1.92 -18.26
CA LYS A 646 -17.85 -2.67 -19.40
C LYS A 646 -16.82 -2.97 -20.51
N GLU A 647 -15.91 -2.04 -20.79
CA GLU A 647 -14.82 -2.26 -21.74
C GLU A 647 -13.87 -3.36 -21.26
N LEU A 648 -13.47 -3.32 -19.98
CA LEU A 648 -12.58 -4.31 -19.38
C LEU A 648 -13.22 -5.70 -19.37
N LEU A 649 -14.51 -5.80 -19.02
CA LEU A 649 -15.28 -7.06 -19.09
C LEU A 649 -15.28 -7.66 -20.50
N LYS A 650 -15.48 -6.83 -21.53
CA LYS A 650 -15.44 -7.31 -22.93
C LYS A 650 -14.05 -7.84 -23.31
N ARG A 651 -12.98 -7.16 -22.87
CA ARG A 651 -11.60 -7.59 -23.14
C ARG A 651 -11.28 -8.92 -22.46
N ASP A 652 -11.76 -9.13 -21.24
CA ASP A 652 -11.56 -10.40 -20.52
C ASP A 652 -12.29 -11.56 -21.20
N VAL A 653 -13.54 -11.36 -21.64
CA VAL A 653 -14.28 -12.37 -22.42
C VAL A 653 -13.56 -12.76 -23.72
N VAL A 654 -12.94 -11.77 -24.40
CA VAL A 654 -12.15 -12.05 -25.61
C VAL A 654 -10.89 -12.85 -25.27
N ARG A 655 -10.17 -12.47 -24.20
CA ARG A 655 -8.97 -13.21 -23.76
C ARG A 655 -9.29 -14.66 -23.38
N GLU A 656 -10.37 -14.88 -22.63
CA GLU A 656 -10.80 -16.23 -22.23
C GLU A 656 -11.17 -17.12 -23.43
N ARG A 657 -11.68 -16.53 -24.53
CA ARG A 657 -12.00 -17.25 -25.77
C ARG A 657 -10.79 -17.56 -26.66
N VAL A 658 -9.68 -16.85 -26.48
CA VAL A 658 -8.43 -17.05 -27.24
C VAL A 658 -7.49 -18.03 -26.53
N VAL A 659 -7.61 -18.13 -25.19
CA VAL A 659 -6.80 -19.03 -24.35
C VAL A 659 -7.44 -20.43 -24.20
N LYS A 660 -8.76 -20.55 -24.42
CA LYS A 660 -9.45 -21.83 -24.63
C LYS A 660 -9.38 -22.23 -26.10
#